data_AF-A0A959RFS3-F1
#
_entry.id   AF-A0A959RFS3-F1
#
_cell.length_a   1.000
_cell.length_b   1.000
_cell.length_c   1.000
_cell.angle_alpha   90.00
_cell.angle_beta   90.00
_cell.angle_gamma   90.00
#
_symmetry.space_group_name_H-M   'P 1'
#
loop_
_entity.id
_entity.type
_entity.pdbx_description
1 polymer ?
#
loop_
_entity_poly.entity_id
_entity_poly.type
_entity_poly.pdbx_seq_one_letter_code
_entity_poly.pdbx_strand_id
1 'polypeptide(L)'
;MKNGKILVLVLLLVTLQSNAIAQLTGIKTIPGSYASIKLAVDDLNANGVGAGGVTFNITPGHVEIVPTGGLIIDITANQPTPGNPVVFQRSGAGINPVLQTDVSGSGTITGTTLGGVGDAILWLAGADYITFNNIDFVEQYTGSSQTLKTEYGILMVRKSSTDGCKHITYNGCTVQQQQSDIYSSCISTTNRNLAGVSTNPTTIDGRHESISIQGCTLNNSFNGMYFAGFADSSPYDLYDHFFDIGGTTGNILSNIGSGLAGTSNDARWGIYCLFLDSIIISNNTIRINNGSNNGSIIALYLSNGMNSSATVDNNDISDTCGTTLTGSLYALYCAFGADGVDNTINITNNTIHDCRFDGASNGGSYYIYVSFSPYTVNITGNTIRDNYHGDGSSTATGNQYSIFRSSTNSNFDASCTISNNVIKNIRRTQSTPGSGNSICIYSPGGAYNYEVSNNTIDSIYSTTSTTNMAGIYCSYSAPGMNSIHDNTVSNLMKVSGTTGSLFGIYNGNNTDTTSTYNNTVFNLYNNATTGATYGYYNSGSPTDGYENVYNNTIHDLHPNSRGFCTGISVISGSSASIKNVFGNNVYNIVNDSIGDAGGIVASGFTTGNVHSNRVYGISSAENLDDMGTAFGMLVTGASGSTANVYNNMISEVYAPVNNSGLGVIGLLVVGDTSNISYNTIYLDSSSLGLNTGCYAVYLSGINAILKNNIIINKFTPSGSGSIVGIYKDSATVYSSVSNNNNVYVPTGASNYFYSNGSNTYSTFATFQTAVSPAETNSFAEDSPFMNVSTHPYNLDMKTNVPTLCDGGAMPIPGITTDIHGTTRNPSMPDVGADEFDIITSIEPSSLPMTYELYQNYPNPFNPATKIKFDIPKAGFVSLKVYDITGREVATLVNRDLEASRYEVEWNGSQFASGVYFLRINAGDFVKIQKMMLIK
;
A
#
# COMPACT_ATOMS: atom_id res chain seq x y z
N MET A 1 46.83 -15.61 83.98
CA MET A 1 46.94 -15.27 82.53
C MET A 1 45.80 -15.85 81.67
N LYS A 2 44.52 -15.88 82.13
CA LYS A 2 43.40 -16.41 81.33
C LYS A 2 42.24 -15.43 81.05
N ASN A 3 42.13 -14.31 81.78
CA ASN A 3 41.01 -13.37 81.60
C ASN A 3 41.32 -12.14 80.74
N GLY A 4 42.60 -11.81 80.52
CA GLY A 4 42.98 -10.68 79.66
C GLY A 4 42.92 -10.98 78.15
N LYS A 5 42.97 -12.25 77.75
CA LYS A 5 42.95 -12.65 76.33
C LYS A 5 41.53 -12.75 75.76
N ILE A 6 40.52 -13.02 76.59
CA ILE A 6 39.11 -13.06 76.15
C ILE A 6 38.57 -11.64 75.94
N LEU A 7 38.95 -10.67 76.79
CA LEU A 7 38.52 -9.29 76.61
C LEU A 7 39.11 -8.64 75.35
N VAL A 8 40.37 -8.96 75.01
CA VAL A 8 41.02 -8.50 73.76
C VAL A 8 40.44 -9.21 72.54
N LEU A 9 40.04 -10.49 72.64
CA LEU A 9 39.39 -11.20 71.53
C LEU A 9 37.95 -10.69 71.30
N VAL A 10 37.19 -10.39 72.37
CA VAL A 10 35.84 -9.81 72.28
C VAL A 10 35.88 -8.35 71.83
N LEU A 11 36.88 -7.55 72.25
CA LEU A 11 37.08 -6.21 71.68
C LEU A 11 37.50 -6.29 70.20
N LEU A 12 38.38 -7.23 69.82
CA LEU A 12 38.74 -7.43 68.41
C LEU A 12 37.54 -7.91 67.57
N LEU A 13 36.69 -8.79 68.11
CA LEU A 13 35.47 -9.30 67.45
C LEU A 13 34.37 -8.23 67.33
N VAL A 14 34.29 -7.29 68.28
CA VAL A 14 33.38 -6.13 68.20
C VAL A 14 33.93 -5.06 67.25
N THR A 15 35.25 -4.91 67.10
CA THR A 15 35.86 -4.06 66.06
C THR A 15 35.99 -4.73 64.69
N LEU A 16 35.71 -6.03 64.59
CA LEU A 16 35.65 -6.82 63.34
C LEU A 16 34.22 -7.00 62.83
N GLN A 17 33.21 -6.40 63.48
CA GLN A 17 32.01 -6.04 62.76
C GLN A 17 32.42 -4.98 61.74
N SER A 18 32.68 -5.43 60.52
CA SER A 18 32.54 -4.56 59.37
C SER A 18 31.23 -3.80 59.58
N ASN A 19 31.29 -2.47 59.52
CA ASN A 19 30.09 -1.68 59.27
C ASN A 19 29.57 -2.16 57.91
N ALA A 20 28.78 -3.24 57.89
CA ALA A 20 27.95 -3.58 56.76
C ALA A 20 26.93 -2.45 56.71
N ILE A 21 27.27 -1.42 55.93
CA ILE A 21 26.40 -0.27 55.74
C ILE A 21 25.09 -0.81 55.16
N ALA A 22 23.97 -0.44 55.78
CA ALA A 22 22.68 -1.05 55.47
C ALA A 22 22.27 -0.68 54.04
N GLN A 23 22.01 -1.69 53.22
CA GLN A 23 21.46 -1.53 51.88
C GLN A 23 20.11 -0.79 51.94
N LEU A 24 19.79 -0.02 50.90
CA LEU A 24 18.54 0.72 50.87
C LEU A 24 17.37 -0.24 50.64
N THR A 25 16.30 -0.08 51.44
CA THR A 25 15.08 -0.88 51.31
C THR A 25 13.83 -0.07 51.67
N GLY A 26 12.68 -0.53 51.19
CA GLY A 26 11.37 0.02 51.53
C GLY A 26 11.09 1.38 50.89
N ILE A 27 10.17 2.14 51.48
CA ILE A 27 9.77 3.46 50.98
C ILE A 27 10.62 4.55 51.63
N LYS A 28 11.17 5.45 50.81
CA LYS A 28 11.94 6.63 51.20
C LYS A 28 11.24 7.87 50.64
N THR A 29 11.08 8.92 51.42
CA THR A 29 10.42 10.16 50.98
C THR A 29 11.42 11.26 50.65
N ILE A 30 11.11 12.07 49.64
CA ILE A 30 11.91 13.21 49.21
C ILE A 30 10.99 14.44 48.97
N PRO A 31 11.13 15.54 49.75
CA PRO A 31 11.97 15.65 50.95
C PRO A 31 11.43 14.78 52.11
N GLY A 32 12.33 14.31 52.97
CA GLY A 32 11.99 13.54 54.17
C GLY A 32 13.11 12.59 54.58
N SER A 33 13.06 11.35 54.09
CA SER A 33 14.16 10.39 54.28
C SER A 33 15.48 10.90 53.69
N TYR A 34 15.40 11.61 52.57
CA TYR A 34 16.49 12.39 52.00
C TYR A 34 16.01 13.82 51.76
N ALA A 35 16.93 14.79 51.87
CA ALA A 35 16.59 16.19 51.57
C ALA A 35 16.46 16.44 50.05
N SER A 36 17.12 15.63 49.22
CA SER A 36 17.13 15.75 47.77
C SER A 36 17.29 14.37 47.11
N ILE A 37 16.96 14.29 45.82
CA ILE A 37 17.18 13.15 44.93
C ILE A 37 18.68 12.86 44.81
N LYS A 38 19.54 13.87 44.70
CA LYS A 38 21.00 13.67 44.66
C LYS A 38 21.52 12.93 45.90
N LEU A 39 21.09 13.32 47.10
CA LEU A 39 21.52 12.62 48.32
C LEU A 39 21.01 11.18 48.38
N ALA A 40 19.82 10.92 47.84
CA ALA A 40 19.29 9.57 47.71
C ALA A 40 20.10 8.72 46.73
N VAL A 41 20.51 9.31 45.59
CA VAL A 41 21.37 8.66 44.59
C VAL A 41 22.78 8.42 45.11
N ASP A 42 23.37 9.38 45.83
CA ASP A 42 24.70 9.20 46.45
C ASP A 42 24.70 8.00 47.42
N ASP A 43 23.63 7.86 48.22
CA ASP A 43 23.45 6.73 49.15
C ASP A 43 23.20 5.41 48.40
N LEU A 44 22.38 5.46 47.34
CA LEU A 44 22.12 4.30 46.47
C LEU A 44 23.39 3.80 45.78
N ASN A 45 24.21 4.70 45.23
CA ASN A 45 25.47 4.34 44.58
C ASN A 45 26.47 3.72 45.57
N ALA A 46 26.50 4.23 46.81
CA ALA A 46 27.40 3.76 47.86
C ALA A 46 27.00 2.41 48.45
N ASN A 47 25.69 2.18 48.65
CA ASN A 47 25.21 1.06 49.48
C ASN A 47 24.38 0.02 48.72
N GLY A 48 23.91 0.34 47.52
CA GLY A 48 23.06 -0.53 46.73
C GLY A 48 21.69 -0.75 47.35
N VAL A 49 21.03 -1.81 46.91
CA VAL A 49 19.63 -2.09 47.26
C VAL A 49 19.49 -3.47 47.93
N GLY A 50 18.72 -3.51 49.01
CA GLY A 50 18.47 -4.72 49.79
C GLY A 50 17.19 -5.43 49.38
N ALA A 51 16.88 -6.53 50.08
CA ALA A 51 15.71 -7.35 49.77
C ALA A 51 14.41 -6.54 49.71
N GLY A 52 13.58 -6.79 48.70
CA GLY A 52 12.31 -6.09 48.48
C GLY A 52 12.42 -4.75 47.75
N GLY A 53 13.63 -4.26 47.48
CA GLY A 53 13.84 -3.05 46.69
C GLY A 53 13.66 -1.76 47.49
N VAL A 54 13.86 -0.63 46.80
CA VAL A 54 13.65 0.71 47.37
C VAL A 54 12.76 1.55 46.46
N THR A 55 11.81 2.25 47.05
CA THR A 55 10.95 3.21 46.36
C THR A 55 11.15 4.60 46.93
N PHE A 56 11.63 5.52 46.10
CA PHE A 56 11.75 6.94 46.40
C PHE A 56 10.45 7.68 46.01
N ASN A 57 9.64 7.97 47.01
CA ASN A 57 8.43 8.78 46.92
C ASN A 57 8.80 10.27 46.96
N ILE A 58 8.80 10.89 45.79
CA ILE A 58 9.16 12.29 45.62
C ILE A 58 7.88 13.13 45.64
N THR A 59 7.89 14.22 46.40
CA THR A 59 6.74 15.12 46.57
C THR A 59 6.37 15.75 45.22
N PRO A 60 5.09 15.79 44.81
CA PRO A 60 4.67 16.44 43.57
C PRO A 60 5.21 17.89 43.47
N GLY A 61 5.78 18.24 42.31
CA GLY A 61 6.37 19.55 42.06
C GLY A 61 7.67 19.84 42.78
N HIS A 62 8.31 18.85 43.41
CA HIS A 62 9.69 19.01 43.89
C HIS A 62 10.62 19.31 42.71
N VAL A 63 11.42 20.37 42.83
CA VAL A 63 12.39 20.79 41.81
C VAL A 63 13.79 20.70 42.39
N GLU A 64 14.70 20.08 41.65
CA GLU A 64 16.11 19.95 42.03
C GLU A 64 17.02 20.31 40.85
N ILE A 65 18.04 21.14 41.13
CA ILE A 65 19.09 21.46 40.16
C ILE A 65 20.12 20.34 40.20
N VAL A 66 20.39 19.73 39.03
CA VAL A 66 21.41 18.69 38.91
C VAL A 66 22.82 19.29 39.08
N PRO A 67 23.77 18.54 39.66
CA PRO A 67 25.15 19.01 39.73
C PRO A 67 25.73 19.21 38.33
N THR A 68 26.81 20.00 38.24
CA THR A 68 27.60 20.14 37.01
C THR A 68 28.03 18.76 36.49
N GLY A 69 27.81 18.50 35.20
CA GLY A 69 28.03 17.19 34.55
C GLY A 69 26.86 16.20 34.67
N GLY A 70 25.81 16.53 35.45
CA GLY A 70 24.60 15.72 35.59
C GLY A 70 24.56 14.81 36.81
N LEU A 71 23.38 14.24 37.05
CA LEU A 71 23.17 13.24 38.10
C LEU A 71 23.56 11.84 37.58
N ILE A 72 24.44 11.14 38.29
CA ILE A 72 24.97 9.82 37.86
C ILE A 72 24.47 8.71 38.79
N ILE A 73 23.83 7.69 38.22
CA ILE A 73 23.54 6.42 38.89
C ILE A 73 24.53 5.37 38.36
N ASP A 74 25.44 4.98 39.24
CA ASP A 74 26.48 3.98 39.03
C ASP A 74 26.55 3.12 40.31
N ILE A 75 25.55 2.25 40.46
CA ILE A 75 25.48 1.32 41.59
C ILE A 75 26.66 0.35 41.43
N THR A 76 27.44 0.11 42.48
CA THR A 76 28.64 -0.74 42.43
C THR A 76 28.58 -1.95 43.36
N ALA A 77 27.70 -1.91 44.36
CA ALA A 77 27.49 -2.99 45.31
C ALA A 77 26.00 -3.35 45.36
N ASN A 78 25.68 -4.64 45.49
CA ASN A 78 24.30 -5.14 45.62
C ASN A 78 23.35 -4.57 44.55
N GLN A 79 23.66 -4.88 43.29
CA GLN A 79 22.89 -4.42 42.15
C GLN A 79 21.40 -4.77 42.29
N PRO A 80 20.51 -3.92 41.75
CA PRO A 80 19.10 -4.26 41.67
C PRO A 80 18.87 -5.51 40.80
N THR A 81 17.83 -6.26 41.13
CA THR A 81 17.37 -7.48 40.45
C THR A 81 15.83 -7.43 40.40
N PRO A 82 15.13 -8.38 39.75
CA PRO A 82 13.67 -8.43 39.79
C PRO A 82 13.10 -8.49 41.22
N GLY A 83 13.85 -9.05 42.18
CA GLY A 83 13.44 -9.19 43.58
C GLY A 83 13.74 -7.99 44.47
N ASN A 84 14.50 -7.01 43.98
CA ASN A 84 14.89 -5.79 44.69
C ASN A 84 15.02 -4.59 43.73
N PRO A 85 13.94 -4.18 43.04
CA PRO A 85 13.99 -3.08 42.08
C PRO A 85 14.18 -1.72 42.76
N VAL A 86 14.63 -0.75 41.98
CA VAL A 86 14.69 0.66 42.39
C VAL A 86 13.60 1.44 41.66
N VAL A 87 12.79 2.19 42.41
CA VAL A 87 11.71 3.00 41.82
C VAL A 87 11.81 4.44 42.29
N PHE A 88 11.91 5.39 41.37
CA PHE A 88 11.69 6.81 41.64
C PHE A 88 10.30 7.19 41.16
N GLN A 89 9.46 7.76 42.02
CA GLN A 89 8.08 8.07 41.64
C GLN A 89 7.53 9.33 42.30
N ARG A 90 6.61 9.99 41.60
CA ARG A 90 5.77 11.04 42.20
C ARG A 90 4.81 10.44 43.24
N SER A 91 4.80 11.01 44.43
CA SER A 91 3.96 10.59 45.55
C SER A 91 2.58 11.28 45.56
N GLY A 92 1.66 10.76 44.73
CA GLY A 92 0.27 11.22 44.67
C GLY A 92 -0.02 12.16 43.50
N ALA A 93 -1.16 12.86 43.55
CA ALA A 93 -1.61 13.76 42.49
C ALA A 93 -0.87 15.11 42.51
N GLY A 94 -0.77 15.78 41.36
CA GLY A 94 -0.07 17.07 41.19
C GLY A 94 0.75 17.15 39.90
N ILE A 95 1.77 18.00 39.87
CA ILE A 95 2.76 18.03 38.78
C ILE A 95 3.91 17.06 39.07
N ASN A 96 4.61 16.62 38.03
CA ASN A 96 5.78 15.76 38.18
C ASN A 96 6.90 16.51 38.93
N PRO A 97 7.67 15.82 39.79
CA PRO A 97 8.97 16.31 40.23
C PRO A 97 9.90 16.53 39.03
N VAL A 98 10.80 17.51 39.14
CA VAL A 98 11.67 17.95 38.05
C VAL A 98 13.14 17.91 38.47
N LEU A 99 13.94 17.17 37.72
CA LEU A 99 15.40 17.30 37.69
C LEU A 99 15.76 18.25 36.55
N GLN A 100 16.44 19.34 36.85
CA GLN A 100 16.75 20.37 35.84
C GLN A 100 18.19 20.87 35.89
N THR A 101 18.69 21.34 34.76
CA THR A 101 19.98 22.04 34.72
C THR A 101 19.89 23.44 35.34
N ASP A 102 21.03 24.01 35.72
CA ASP A 102 21.08 25.40 36.16
C ASP A 102 20.82 26.33 34.96
N VAL A 103 20.16 27.46 35.20
CA VAL A 103 19.90 28.47 34.15
C VAL A 103 21.18 29.07 33.58
N SER A 104 22.29 29.02 34.32
CA SER A 104 23.63 29.41 33.88
C SER A 104 24.39 28.28 33.17
N GLY A 105 23.84 27.06 33.16
CA GLY A 105 24.35 25.89 32.45
C GLY A 105 24.96 24.85 33.39
N SER A 106 24.70 23.57 33.09
CA SER A 106 25.25 22.43 33.84
C SER A 106 26.23 21.59 33.03
N GLY A 107 26.39 21.86 31.73
CA GLY A 107 27.36 21.19 30.86
C GLY A 107 28.82 21.54 31.18
N THR A 108 29.71 20.66 30.77
CA THR A 108 31.18 20.77 30.88
C THR A 108 31.92 20.31 29.63
N ILE A 109 31.27 19.52 28.78
CA ILE A 109 31.78 18.90 27.56
C ILE A 109 31.12 19.63 26.37
N THR A 110 31.75 19.53 25.20
CA THR A 110 31.11 19.95 23.95
C THR A 110 31.08 18.76 23.02
N GLY A 111 29.89 18.25 22.78
CA GLY A 111 29.62 17.22 21.80
C GLY A 111 30.08 17.64 20.41
N THR A 112 30.63 16.68 19.67
CA THR A 112 31.06 16.87 18.28
C THR A 112 30.37 15.91 17.31
N THR A 113 29.60 14.95 17.86
CA THR A 113 28.81 13.98 17.11
C THR A 113 27.70 13.42 18.00
N LEU A 114 26.55 13.12 17.42
CA LEU A 114 25.50 12.36 18.11
C LEU A 114 26.04 10.97 18.51
N GLY A 115 25.74 10.53 19.74
CA GLY A 115 26.29 9.31 20.32
C GLY A 115 27.77 9.40 20.76
N GLY A 116 28.36 10.59 20.65
CA GLY A 116 29.71 10.90 21.14
C GLY A 116 29.75 11.14 22.65
N VAL A 117 30.91 11.62 23.12
CA VAL A 117 31.06 12.13 24.49
C VAL A 117 30.25 13.41 24.63
N GLY A 118 29.49 13.55 25.73
CA GLY A 118 28.68 14.71 26.06
C GLY A 118 28.17 14.61 27.49
N ASP A 119 27.54 15.66 27.99
CA ASP A 119 26.88 15.71 29.30
C ASP A 119 25.42 15.29 29.21
N ALA A 120 24.87 14.82 30.33
CA ALA A 120 23.46 14.49 30.46
C ALA A 120 22.83 15.07 31.72
N ILE A 121 21.51 15.25 31.76
CA ILE A 121 20.80 15.57 33.02
C ILE A 121 20.85 14.36 33.96
N LEU A 122 20.59 13.17 33.42
CA LEU A 122 20.67 11.88 34.11
C LEU A 122 21.55 10.89 33.34
N TRP A 123 22.48 10.25 34.06
CA TRP A 123 23.29 9.14 33.58
C TRP A 123 22.91 7.84 34.28
N LEU A 124 22.82 6.75 33.51
CA LEU A 124 22.80 5.38 34.01
C LEU A 124 24.01 4.62 33.45
N ALA A 125 24.84 4.05 34.32
CA ALA A 125 26.04 3.30 33.91
C ALA A 125 25.97 1.85 34.37
N GLY A 126 25.69 0.92 33.43
CA GLY A 126 25.48 -0.50 33.77
C GLY A 126 24.42 -0.69 34.86
N ALA A 127 23.37 0.15 34.85
CA ALA A 127 22.34 0.13 35.86
C ALA A 127 21.22 -0.83 35.46
N ASP A 128 20.71 -1.58 36.43
CA ASP A 128 19.69 -2.59 36.20
C ASP A 128 18.41 -2.35 37.03
N TYR A 129 17.25 -2.78 36.53
CA TYR A 129 15.95 -2.80 37.24
C TYR A 129 15.57 -1.47 37.93
N ILE A 130 15.75 -0.35 37.22
CA ILE A 130 15.38 0.98 37.70
C ILE A 130 14.16 1.50 36.93
N THR A 131 13.17 2.00 37.68
CA THR A 131 11.96 2.64 37.12
C THR A 131 11.87 4.10 37.54
N PHE A 132 11.59 4.98 36.58
CA PHE A 132 11.21 6.38 36.81
C PHE A 132 9.74 6.57 36.41
N ASN A 133 8.88 6.81 37.39
CA ASN A 133 7.46 7.04 37.20
C ASN A 133 7.13 8.51 37.45
N ASN A 134 6.75 9.22 36.37
CA ASN A 134 6.31 10.61 36.42
C ASN A 134 7.36 11.56 37.01
N ILE A 135 8.62 11.46 36.54
CA ILE A 135 9.72 12.35 36.89
C ILE A 135 10.17 13.08 35.61
N ASP A 136 10.27 14.40 35.65
CA ASP A 136 10.63 15.21 34.50
C ASP A 136 12.12 15.59 34.52
N PHE A 137 12.71 15.70 33.33
CA PHE A 137 14.12 16.02 33.09
C PHE A 137 14.18 17.22 32.14
N VAL A 138 14.66 18.37 32.60
CA VAL A 138 14.52 19.63 31.87
C VAL A 138 15.83 20.40 31.78
N GLU A 139 16.32 20.65 30.57
CA GLU A 139 17.38 21.64 30.38
C GLU A 139 16.82 23.07 30.42
N GLN A 140 17.22 23.84 31.44
CA GLN A 140 16.80 25.23 31.68
C GLN A 140 17.80 26.27 31.16
N TYR A 141 18.94 25.85 30.60
CA TYR A 141 19.95 26.78 30.11
C TYR A 141 19.40 27.68 29.01
N THR A 142 19.49 29.00 29.20
CA THR A 142 18.98 30.01 28.23
C THR A 142 20.08 30.71 27.45
N GLY A 143 21.36 30.38 27.69
CA GLY A 143 22.49 31.03 27.02
C GLY A 143 22.84 30.40 25.67
N SER A 144 23.88 30.94 25.02
CA SER A 144 24.33 30.49 23.69
C SER A 144 25.57 29.60 23.68
N SER A 145 26.23 29.38 24.83
CA SER A 145 27.46 28.57 24.87
C SER A 145 27.12 27.09 24.76
N GLN A 146 27.74 26.38 23.81
CA GLN A 146 27.52 24.94 23.66
C GLN A 146 28.08 24.15 24.84
N THR A 147 29.24 24.53 25.39
CA THR A 147 29.89 23.88 26.54
C THR A 147 29.06 23.86 27.84
N LEU A 148 27.98 24.65 27.90
CA LEU A 148 27.16 24.83 29.09
C LEU A 148 25.79 24.13 28.96
N LYS A 149 25.48 23.61 27.76
CA LYS A 149 24.31 22.77 27.49
C LYS A 149 24.64 21.32 27.82
N THR A 150 23.60 20.52 27.99
CA THR A 150 23.69 19.07 28.00
C THR A 150 23.36 18.54 26.61
N GLU A 151 24.17 17.62 26.10
CA GLU A 151 23.88 16.92 24.84
C GLU A 151 22.73 15.92 25.02
N TYR A 152 22.50 15.43 26.24
CA TYR A 152 21.51 14.38 26.49
C TYR A 152 20.57 14.74 27.65
N GLY A 153 19.27 14.50 27.51
CA GLY A 153 18.36 14.51 28.67
C GLY A 153 18.71 13.35 29.59
N ILE A 154 18.67 12.16 29.03
CA ILE A 154 18.94 10.90 29.70
C ILE A 154 19.93 10.12 28.84
N LEU A 155 21.03 9.68 29.46
CA LEU A 155 22.07 8.92 28.79
C LEU A 155 22.35 7.61 29.53
N MET A 156 22.13 6.51 28.81
CA MET A 156 22.48 5.16 29.25
C MET A 156 23.81 4.75 28.62
N VAL A 157 24.75 4.34 29.46
CA VAL A 157 26.10 3.96 29.07
C VAL A 157 26.45 2.57 29.59
N ARG A 158 27.40 1.92 28.92
CA ARG A 158 27.97 0.66 29.38
C ARG A 158 28.99 0.95 30.46
N LYS A 159 28.94 0.21 31.56
CA LYS A 159 29.97 0.31 32.59
C LYS A 159 31.26 -0.36 32.14
N SER A 160 31.15 -1.49 31.44
CA SER A 160 32.26 -2.25 30.86
C SER A 160 31.81 -3.04 29.64
N SER A 161 32.72 -3.80 29.00
CA SER A 161 32.39 -4.72 27.91
C SER A 161 31.50 -5.89 28.32
N THR A 162 31.23 -6.05 29.62
CA THR A 162 30.38 -7.13 30.17
C THR A 162 29.27 -6.59 31.06
N ASP A 163 28.98 -5.29 31.00
CA ASP A 163 28.01 -4.65 31.89
C ASP A 163 27.35 -3.45 31.19
N GLY A 164 26.20 -3.70 30.57
CA GLY A 164 25.31 -2.70 30.00
C GLY A 164 24.03 -2.54 30.83
N CYS A 165 23.30 -1.43 30.66
CA CYS A 165 22.06 -1.19 31.39
C CYS A 165 20.94 -2.19 30.99
N LYS A 166 20.25 -2.79 31.97
CA LYS A 166 19.14 -3.72 31.73
C LYS A 166 17.85 -3.37 32.48
N HIS A 167 16.69 -3.66 31.91
CA HIS A 167 15.39 -3.51 32.60
C HIS A 167 15.14 -2.10 33.15
N ILE A 168 15.43 -1.08 32.33
CA ILE A 168 15.19 0.32 32.67
C ILE A 168 13.81 0.72 32.17
N THR A 169 13.01 1.39 33.01
CA THR A 169 11.68 1.87 32.63
C THR A 169 11.52 3.36 32.90
N TYR A 170 11.08 4.10 31.88
CA TYR A 170 10.60 5.48 32.01
C TYR A 170 9.10 5.50 31.70
N ASN A 171 8.29 5.99 32.63
CA ASN A 171 6.84 5.97 32.50
C ASN A 171 6.22 7.33 32.88
N GLY A 172 5.57 7.98 31.92
CA GLY A 172 4.87 9.25 32.16
C GLY A 172 5.80 10.43 32.48
N CYS A 173 7.05 10.37 32.01
CA CYS A 173 8.10 11.36 32.23
C CYS A 173 8.12 12.40 31.10
N THR A 174 8.49 13.64 31.40
CA THR A 174 8.81 14.65 30.38
C THR A 174 10.31 14.81 30.25
N VAL A 175 10.85 14.78 29.03
CA VAL A 175 12.25 15.08 28.76
C VAL A 175 12.34 16.25 27.79
N GLN A 176 12.91 17.36 28.26
CA GLN A 176 13.08 18.58 27.51
C GLN A 176 14.56 18.93 27.37
N GLN A 177 14.97 19.20 26.13
CA GLN A 177 16.33 19.61 25.79
C GLN A 177 16.36 20.98 25.10
N GLN A 178 17.43 21.28 24.33
CA GLN A 178 17.57 22.52 23.55
C GLN A 178 17.83 22.24 22.06
N GLN A 179 16.88 22.63 21.19
CA GLN A 179 16.95 22.42 19.73
C GLN A 179 18.13 23.10 19.03
N SER A 180 18.73 24.10 19.69
CA SER A 180 19.86 24.87 19.16
C SER A 180 21.18 24.10 19.21
N ASP A 181 21.24 22.99 19.93
CA ASP A 181 22.36 22.05 19.87
C ASP A 181 22.04 20.90 18.92
N ILE A 182 22.83 20.78 17.85
CA ILE A 182 22.64 19.81 16.77
C ILE A 182 22.96 18.37 17.18
N TYR A 183 23.63 18.17 18.32
CA TYR A 183 23.91 16.85 18.87
C TYR A 183 22.98 16.48 20.03
N SER A 184 22.01 17.35 20.36
CA SER A 184 21.09 17.11 21.46
C SER A 184 20.14 15.95 21.19
N SER A 185 19.88 15.13 22.22
CA SER A 185 18.88 14.06 22.21
C SER A 185 18.17 13.96 23.56
N CYS A 186 16.87 13.65 23.59
CA CYS A 186 16.17 13.52 24.87
C CYS A 186 16.61 12.25 25.61
N ILE A 187 16.54 11.08 24.95
CA ILE A 187 16.87 9.80 25.57
C ILE A 187 17.82 9.03 24.65
N SER A 188 18.96 8.59 25.19
CA SER A 188 19.98 7.93 24.40
C SER A 188 20.63 6.73 25.07
N THR A 189 21.08 5.76 24.28
CA THR A 189 22.06 4.73 24.67
C THR A 189 23.34 4.87 23.84
N THR A 190 24.51 4.51 24.39
CA THR A 190 25.78 4.55 23.65
C THR A 190 26.69 3.37 23.97
N ASN A 191 27.61 3.06 23.04
CA ASN A 191 28.68 2.08 23.21
C ASN A 191 29.89 2.61 23.99
N ARG A 192 29.67 3.52 24.94
CA ARG A 192 30.73 4.17 25.74
C ARG A 192 30.49 3.95 27.21
N ASN A 193 31.51 4.20 28.01
CA ASN A 193 31.39 4.33 29.47
C ASN A 193 31.38 5.80 29.92
N LEU A 194 31.25 6.02 31.23
CA LEU A 194 31.25 7.36 31.85
C LEU A 194 32.50 8.19 31.52
N ALA A 195 33.64 7.55 31.24
CA ALA A 195 34.87 8.24 30.84
C ALA A 195 34.91 8.58 29.33
N GLY A 196 33.84 8.29 28.59
CA GLY A 196 33.75 8.49 27.15
C GLY A 196 34.49 7.45 26.30
N VAL A 197 35.04 6.40 26.93
CA VAL A 197 35.80 5.34 26.26
C VAL A 197 34.85 4.32 25.63
N SER A 198 35.13 3.90 24.39
CA SER A 198 34.36 2.84 23.71
C SER A 198 34.44 1.53 24.51
N THR A 199 33.29 0.92 24.77
CA THR A 199 33.14 -0.32 25.54
C THR A 199 32.31 -1.29 24.72
N ASN A 200 32.96 -1.95 23.77
CA ASN A 200 32.28 -2.91 22.92
C ASN A 200 31.92 -4.14 23.76
N PRO A 201 30.66 -4.63 23.71
CA PRO A 201 30.27 -5.84 24.42
C PRO A 201 31.12 -7.03 23.98
N THR A 202 31.50 -7.88 24.92
CA THR A 202 32.17 -9.17 24.67
C THR A 202 31.33 -10.36 25.10
N THR A 203 30.22 -10.09 25.79
CA THR A 203 29.25 -11.07 26.30
C THR A 203 27.86 -10.44 26.27
N ILE A 204 26.83 -11.27 26.44
CA ILE A 204 25.43 -10.81 26.46
C ILE A 204 25.13 -9.83 27.60
N ASP A 205 25.94 -9.87 28.66
CA ASP A 205 25.82 -8.95 29.79
C ASP A 205 26.30 -7.54 29.47
N GLY A 206 27.11 -7.37 28.42
CA GLY A 206 27.52 -6.05 27.93
C GLY A 206 26.47 -5.34 27.06
N ARG A 207 25.34 -5.97 26.75
CA ARG A 207 24.28 -5.37 25.93
C ARG A 207 23.44 -4.42 26.77
N HIS A 208 22.88 -3.40 26.13
CA HIS A 208 21.67 -2.77 26.66
C HIS A 208 20.48 -3.65 26.32
N GLU A 209 19.62 -3.92 27.31
CA GLU A 209 18.53 -4.86 27.12
C GLU A 209 17.28 -4.47 27.91
N SER A 210 16.10 -4.72 27.35
CA SER A 210 14.83 -4.49 28.05
C SER A 210 14.65 -3.04 28.52
N ILE A 211 14.89 -2.08 27.63
CA ILE A 211 14.67 -0.66 27.89
C ILE A 211 13.24 -0.29 27.47
N SER A 212 12.44 0.20 28.42
CA SER A 212 11.03 0.53 28.22
C SER A 212 10.76 2.03 28.40
N ILE A 213 10.09 2.64 27.45
CA ILE A 213 9.72 4.06 27.45
C ILE A 213 8.24 4.16 27.14
N GLN A 214 7.44 4.56 28.13
CA GLN A 214 5.98 4.51 28.09
C GLN A 214 5.38 5.86 28.51
N GLY A 215 4.38 6.35 27.80
CA GLY A 215 3.64 7.56 28.17
C GLY A 215 4.48 8.83 28.32
N CYS A 216 5.70 8.84 27.79
CA CYS A 216 6.64 9.94 27.97
C CYS A 216 6.39 11.06 26.95
N THR A 217 6.69 12.30 27.34
CA THR A 217 6.67 13.46 26.44
C THR A 217 8.10 13.93 26.20
N LEU A 218 8.53 13.96 24.95
CA LEU A 218 9.86 14.40 24.53
C LEU A 218 9.70 15.67 23.71
N ASN A 219 10.46 16.71 24.06
CA ASN A 219 10.33 17.99 23.38
C ASN A 219 11.60 18.85 23.36
N ASN A 220 11.58 19.81 22.43
CA ASN A 220 12.57 20.89 22.32
C ASN A 220 14.01 20.39 22.11
N SER A 221 14.22 19.25 21.45
CA SER A 221 15.54 18.69 21.16
C SER A 221 15.81 18.66 19.65
N PHE A 222 17.07 18.53 19.25
CA PHE A 222 17.38 18.30 17.83
C PHE A 222 17.04 16.86 17.41
N ASN A 223 17.29 15.88 18.28
CA ASN A 223 16.89 14.49 18.10
C ASN A 223 15.96 14.03 19.24
N GLY A 224 14.94 13.22 18.96
CA GLY A 224 14.05 12.73 20.01
C GLY A 224 14.72 11.63 20.84
N MET A 225 14.88 10.46 20.25
CA MET A 225 15.52 9.30 20.87
C MET A 225 16.65 8.77 19.98
N TYR A 226 17.76 8.35 20.60
CA TYR A 226 18.91 7.79 19.89
C TYR A 226 19.46 6.55 20.60
N PHE A 227 19.18 5.37 20.06
CA PHE A 227 19.63 4.10 20.61
C PHE A 227 20.73 3.50 19.74
N ALA A 228 21.96 3.53 20.24
CA ALA A 228 23.12 2.98 19.54
C ALA A 228 23.61 1.69 20.22
N GLY A 229 23.31 0.57 19.57
CA GLY A 229 23.87 -0.74 19.87
C GLY A 229 25.23 -0.98 19.19
N PHE A 230 25.81 -2.14 19.47
CA PHE A 230 27.12 -2.53 18.97
C PHE A 230 27.02 -3.20 17.59
N ALA A 231 27.93 -2.83 16.68
CA ALA A 231 28.03 -3.45 15.35
C ALA A 231 28.68 -4.84 15.43
N ASP A 232 27.95 -5.82 15.96
CA ASP A 232 28.38 -7.21 16.01
C ASP A 232 28.41 -7.87 14.62
N SER A 233 29.17 -8.96 14.51
CA SER A 233 29.20 -9.85 13.35
C SER A 233 28.32 -11.08 13.59
N SER A 234 27.92 -11.78 12.52
CA SER A 234 27.14 -13.03 12.61
C SER A 234 27.71 -13.97 13.70
N PRO A 235 26.88 -14.48 14.64
CA PRO A 235 25.42 -14.53 14.60
C PRO A 235 24.66 -13.28 15.09
N TYR A 236 25.34 -12.14 15.30
CA TYR A 236 24.77 -10.85 15.74
C TYR A 236 24.17 -10.86 17.13
N ASP A 237 24.60 -11.82 17.95
CA ASP A 237 24.18 -11.96 19.32
C ASP A 237 24.33 -10.63 20.06
N LEU A 238 25.46 -9.93 19.94
CA LEU A 238 25.77 -8.76 20.78
C LEU A 238 25.08 -7.44 20.37
N TYR A 239 24.05 -7.48 19.53
CA TYR A 239 23.13 -6.37 19.37
C TYR A 239 22.40 -6.05 20.68
N ASP A 240 21.89 -4.83 20.80
CA ASP A 240 21.04 -4.46 21.94
C ASP A 240 19.60 -4.93 21.69
N HIS A 241 18.94 -5.49 22.72
CA HIS A 241 17.72 -6.29 22.54
C HIS A 241 16.52 -5.76 23.34
N PHE A 242 15.31 -6.05 22.85
CA PHE A 242 14.04 -5.92 23.59
C PHE A 242 13.73 -4.49 24.04
N PHE A 243 13.95 -3.51 23.17
CA PHE A 243 13.52 -2.14 23.43
C PHE A 243 12.02 -2.05 23.18
N ASP A 244 11.29 -1.45 24.12
CA ASP A 244 9.84 -1.23 24.05
C ASP A 244 9.54 0.27 24.16
N ILE A 245 9.18 0.87 23.03
CA ILE A 245 8.93 2.30 22.90
C ILE A 245 7.43 2.48 22.63
N GLY A 246 6.67 2.64 23.72
CA GLY A 246 5.23 2.91 23.69
C GLY A 246 4.34 1.68 23.50
N GLY A 247 4.89 0.46 23.59
CA GLY A 247 4.17 -0.80 23.46
C GLY A 247 2.92 -0.91 24.33
N THR A 248 2.94 -0.37 25.56
CA THR A 248 1.77 -0.33 26.45
C THR A 248 1.09 1.03 26.44
N THR A 249 1.84 2.13 26.46
CA THR A 249 1.30 3.48 26.48
C THR A 249 2.14 4.40 25.62
N GLY A 250 1.51 5.00 24.61
CA GLY A 250 2.18 5.81 23.60
C GLY A 250 2.97 7.00 24.13
N ASN A 251 4.13 7.27 23.52
CA ASN A 251 4.92 8.46 23.79
C ASN A 251 4.54 9.60 22.82
N ILE A 252 4.81 10.84 23.23
CA ILE A 252 4.60 12.03 22.41
C ILE A 252 5.95 12.70 22.16
N LEU A 253 6.37 12.71 20.89
CA LEU A 253 7.52 13.46 20.43
C LEU A 253 7.00 14.69 19.69
N SER A 254 7.31 15.86 20.20
CA SER A 254 6.89 17.14 19.62
C SER A 254 8.04 18.12 19.65
N ASN A 255 8.03 19.10 18.76
CA ASN A 255 9.06 20.14 18.77
C ASN A 255 10.49 19.57 18.61
N ILE A 256 10.64 18.47 17.85
CA ILE A 256 11.90 17.77 17.59
C ILE A 256 12.51 18.29 16.29
N GLY A 257 13.82 18.51 16.26
CA GLY A 257 14.57 19.08 15.14
C GLY A 257 14.98 20.53 15.37
N SER A 258 15.87 21.04 14.50
CA SER A 258 16.38 22.42 14.58
C SER A 258 15.30 23.49 14.32
N GLY A 259 15.22 24.48 15.21
CA GLY A 259 14.59 25.78 14.96
C GLY A 259 15.50 26.82 14.27
N LEU A 260 16.77 26.48 14.04
CA LEU A 260 17.75 27.34 13.36
C LEU A 260 17.78 27.02 11.85
N ALA A 261 17.59 28.04 11.00
CA ALA A 261 17.61 27.91 9.55
C ALA A 261 19.04 27.80 8.98
N GLY A 262 19.30 26.78 8.16
CA GLY A 262 20.40 26.76 7.19
C GLY A 262 21.82 26.45 7.72
N THR A 263 21.97 25.86 8.91
CA THR A 263 23.29 25.72 9.56
C THR A 263 23.86 24.29 9.64
N SER A 264 23.10 23.22 9.35
CA SER A 264 23.59 21.84 9.45
C SER A 264 23.30 21.00 8.20
N ASN A 265 24.26 20.14 7.86
CA ASN A 265 24.14 19.08 6.84
C ASN A 265 23.73 17.72 7.46
N ASP A 266 23.57 17.66 8.79
CA ASP A 266 23.27 16.43 9.51
C ASP A 266 21.76 16.11 9.43
N ALA A 267 21.47 14.81 9.41
CA ALA A 267 20.10 14.33 9.43
C ALA A 267 19.48 14.54 10.82
N ARG A 268 18.15 14.69 10.86
CA ARG A 268 17.35 14.81 12.08
C ARG A 268 16.53 13.55 12.28
N TRP A 269 16.47 13.09 13.52
CA TRP A 269 15.74 11.87 13.87
C TRP A 269 14.72 12.11 14.99
N GLY A 270 13.50 11.62 14.79
CA GLY A 270 12.52 11.48 15.87
C GLY A 270 12.94 10.34 16.78
N ILE A 271 12.95 9.12 16.26
CA ILE A 271 13.48 7.93 16.92
C ILE A 271 14.53 7.30 15.99
N TYR A 272 15.75 7.11 16.48
CA TYR A 272 16.81 6.42 15.76
C TYR A 272 17.32 5.22 16.54
N CYS A 273 17.20 4.02 15.96
CA CYS A 273 17.72 2.76 16.47
C CYS A 273 18.78 2.20 15.51
N LEU A 274 19.97 1.90 16.04
CA LEU A 274 21.13 1.46 15.27
C LEU A 274 21.71 0.18 15.90
N PHE A 275 21.81 -0.92 15.14
CA PHE A 275 22.29 -2.23 15.62
C PHE A 275 21.50 -2.79 16.83
N LEU A 276 20.18 -2.76 16.73
CA LEU A 276 19.26 -3.37 17.71
C LEU A 276 18.57 -4.60 17.10
N ASP A 277 18.01 -5.44 17.97
CA ASP A 277 17.12 -6.53 17.59
C ASP A 277 15.89 -6.60 18.51
N SER A 278 14.82 -7.23 18.01
CA SER A 278 13.60 -7.53 18.75
C SER A 278 12.97 -6.28 19.38
N ILE A 279 12.91 -5.19 18.61
CA ILE A 279 12.39 -3.88 19.05
C ILE A 279 10.90 -3.72 18.77
N ILE A 280 10.19 -3.07 19.69
CA ILE A 280 8.79 -2.65 19.56
C ILE A 280 8.73 -1.13 19.60
N ILE A 281 8.13 -0.52 18.59
CA ILE A 281 7.83 0.92 18.54
C ILE A 281 6.34 1.04 18.26
N SER A 282 5.55 1.34 19.29
CA SER A 282 4.10 1.36 19.15
C SER A 282 3.42 2.54 19.82
N ASN A 283 2.24 2.89 19.30
CA ASN A 283 1.36 3.90 19.88
C ASN A 283 1.96 5.31 19.99
N ASN A 284 3.10 5.59 19.36
CA ASN A 284 3.77 6.88 19.51
C ASN A 284 3.17 7.93 18.57
N THR A 285 3.07 9.16 19.06
CA THR A 285 2.81 10.35 18.22
C THR A 285 4.13 11.06 17.96
N ILE A 286 4.54 11.15 16.70
CA ILE A 286 5.84 11.69 16.31
C ILE A 286 5.64 12.88 15.36
N ARG A 287 6.05 14.06 15.82
CA ARG A 287 6.06 15.30 15.03
C ARG A 287 7.46 15.91 14.99
N ILE A 288 8.02 16.05 13.80
CA ILE A 288 9.32 16.70 13.57
C ILE A 288 9.09 18.10 12.99
N ASN A 289 9.67 19.11 13.62
CA ASN A 289 9.48 20.51 13.28
C ASN A 289 9.98 20.95 11.92
N ASN A 290 9.25 21.94 11.38
CA ASN A 290 9.57 22.75 10.21
C ASN A 290 10.76 23.69 10.47
N GLY A 291 11.95 23.22 10.14
CA GLY A 291 13.15 24.06 10.05
C GLY A 291 13.93 23.79 8.77
N SER A 292 14.48 24.84 8.15
CA SER A 292 15.38 24.73 7.00
C SER A 292 16.69 24.04 7.42
N ASN A 293 16.97 22.88 6.82
CA ASN A 293 18.15 22.05 7.07
C ASN A 293 18.68 21.57 5.71
N ASN A 294 19.96 21.25 5.57
CA ASN A 294 20.48 20.68 4.32
C ASN A 294 20.32 19.16 4.23
N GLY A 295 20.47 18.43 5.34
CA GLY A 295 20.35 16.96 5.48
C GLY A 295 18.93 16.40 5.54
N SER A 296 18.82 15.07 5.68
CA SER A 296 17.54 14.35 5.65
C SER A 296 16.70 14.54 6.92
N ILE A 297 15.38 14.37 6.78
CA ILE A 297 14.43 14.43 7.88
C ILE A 297 13.81 13.05 8.03
N ILE A 298 13.95 12.43 9.20
CA ILE A 298 13.51 11.05 9.42
C ILE A 298 12.72 10.96 10.73
N ALA A 299 11.42 10.65 10.69
CA ALA A 299 10.62 10.51 11.91
C ALA A 299 10.98 9.24 12.70
N LEU A 300 11.10 8.11 12.01
CA LEU A 300 11.52 6.85 12.62
C LEU A 300 12.59 6.20 11.73
N TYR A 301 13.76 5.90 12.30
CA TYR A 301 14.87 5.27 11.62
C TYR A 301 15.33 4.01 12.36
N LEU A 302 15.18 2.85 11.72
CA LEU A 302 15.83 1.60 12.13
C LEU A 302 16.98 1.36 11.13
N SER A 303 18.23 1.27 11.57
CA SER A 303 19.35 1.09 10.64
C SER A 303 20.37 0.04 11.05
N ASN A 304 20.95 -0.61 10.04
CA ASN A 304 22.09 -1.52 10.13
C ASN A 304 21.89 -2.79 10.99
N GLY A 305 20.66 -3.15 11.33
CA GLY A 305 20.36 -4.45 11.93
C GLY A 305 20.42 -5.55 10.87
N MET A 306 21.40 -6.46 10.91
CA MET A 306 21.60 -7.45 9.84
C MET A 306 20.54 -8.57 9.84
N ASN A 307 20.39 -9.34 10.93
CA ASN A 307 19.32 -10.34 11.10
C ASN A 307 18.29 -9.89 12.15
N SER A 308 17.97 -8.59 12.16
CA SER A 308 17.14 -7.99 13.22
C SER A 308 15.64 -8.05 12.91
N SER A 309 14.83 -8.29 13.93
CA SER A 309 13.37 -8.20 13.93
C SER A 309 12.88 -6.89 14.55
N ALA A 310 11.76 -6.38 14.05
CA ALA A 310 11.14 -5.16 14.56
C ALA A 310 9.62 -5.16 14.36
N THR A 311 8.90 -4.59 15.31
CA THR A 311 7.48 -4.27 15.19
C THR A 311 7.29 -2.77 15.33
N VAL A 312 6.76 -2.14 14.29
CA VAL A 312 6.38 -0.73 14.26
C VAL A 312 4.87 -0.67 14.06
N ASP A 313 4.12 -0.47 15.15
CA ASP A 313 2.67 -0.65 15.15
C ASP A 313 1.89 0.55 15.71
N ASN A 314 0.82 0.97 15.05
CA ASN A 314 -0.11 1.97 15.58
C ASN A 314 0.55 3.33 15.96
N ASN A 315 1.60 3.73 15.23
CA ASN A 315 2.20 5.05 15.42
C ASN A 315 1.47 6.10 14.56
N ASP A 316 1.36 7.32 15.07
CA ASP A 316 0.89 8.51 14.36
C ASP A 316 2.10 9.40 14.03
N ILE A 317 2.46 9.46 12.75
CA ILE A 317 3.57 10.28 12.24
C ILE A 317 2.98 11.42 11.41
N SER A 318 3.17 12.64 11.88
CA SER A 318 2.58 13.82 11.22
C SER A 318 3.47 15.05 11.26
N ASP A 319 3.10 16.05 10.45
CA ASP A 319 3.74 17.37 10.36
C ASP A 319 5.26 17.32 10.15
N THR A 320 5.76 16.22 9.60
CA THR A 320 7.18 16.09 9.27
C THR A 320 7.39 16.88 7.99
N CYS A 321 7.84 18.13 8.11
CA CYS A 321 8.08 18.97 6.95
C CYS A 321 9.45 19.66 6.97
N GLY A 322 9.96 19.96 5.77
CA GLY A 322 11.16 20.78 5.66
C GLY A 322 11.63 21.04 4.23
N THR A 323 12.45 22.08 4.13
CA THR A 323 13.14 22.51 2.91
C THR A 323 14.56 21.94 2.94
N THR A 324 14.76 20.69 2.50
CA THR A 324 16.12 20.11 2.44
C THR A 324 16.85 20.50 1.16
N LEU A 325 18.10 20.96 1.25
CA LEU A 325 18.93 21.27 0.07
C LEU A 325 19.60 20.04 -0.56
N THR A 326 19.89 18.99 0.22
CA THR A 326 20.53 17.76 -0.29
C THR A 326 19.87 16.46 0.22
N GLY A 327 19.15 16.52 1.34
CA GLY A 327 18.48 15.36 1.97
C GLY A 327 17.15 14.93 1.36
N SER A 328 16.56 13.89 1.95
CA SER A 328 15.21 13.35 1.64
C SER A 328 14.34 13.36 2.90
N LEU A 329 13.02 13.24 2.72
CA LEU A 329 12.07 13.03 3.80
C LEU A 329 11.72 11.55 3.93
N TYR A 330 11.78 11.04 5.15
CA TYR A 330 11.34 9.71 5.53
C TYR A 330 10.40 9.80 6.73
N ALA A 331 9.16 9.34 6.62
CA ALA A 331 8.34 9.17 7.82
C ALA A 331 8.80 7.92 8.59
N LEU A 332 8.91 6.78 7.91
CA LEU A 332 9.45 5.55 8.47
C LEU A 332 10.49 4.97 7.53
N TYR A 333 11.72 4.81 8.02
CA TYR A 333 12.82 4.14 7.33
C TYR A 333 13.25 2.90 8.13
N CYS A 334 13.17 1.72 7.52
CA CYS A 334 13.60 0.45 8.07
C CYS A 334 14.72 -0.20 7.21
N ALA A 335 15.94 -0.13 7.72
CA ALA A 335 17.15 -0.83 7.29
C ALA A 335 17.50 -1.95 8.29
N PHE A 336 16.52 -2.72 8.74
CA PHE A 336 16.74 -3.98 9.45
C PHE A 336 16.52 -5.17 8.50
N GLY A 337 17.25 -6.27 8.69
CA GLY A 337 17.11 -7.53 7.94
C GLY A 337 17.97 -7.69 6.70
N ALA A 338 19.15 -7.07 6.59
CA ALA A 338 20.04 -7.22 5.43
C ALA A 338 20.42 -8.68 5.10
N ASP A 339 20.75 -9.48 6.12
CA ASP A 339 21.11 -10.90 6.01
C ASP A 339 20.02 -11.78 6.65
N GLY A 340 18.76 -11.41 6.43
CA GLY A 340 17.60 -12.02 7.04
C GLY A 340 17.45 -13.51 6.70
N VAL A 341 17.64 -14.38 7.70
CA VAL A 341 17.44 -15.84 7.56
C VAL A 341 16.17 -16.33 8.23
N ASP A 342 15.73 -15.66 9.30
CA ASP A 342 14.54 -15.99 10.09
C ASP A 342 13.84 -14.74 10.71
N ASN A 343 14.36 -13.55 10.41
CA ASN A 343 13.89 -12.30 11.02
C ASN A 343 12.52 -11.85 10.45
N THR A 344 11.78 -11.10 11.27
CA THR A 344 10.46 -10.57 10.91
C THR A 344 10.39 -9.06 11.12
N ILE A 345 9.97 -8.34 10.08
CA ILE A 345 9.66 -6.91 10.14
C ILE A 345 8.15 -6.72 9.98
N ASN A 346 7.50 -6.20 11.01
CA ASN A 346 6.09 -5.83 11.01
C ASN A 346 5.96 -4.30 11.03
N ILE A 347 5.31 -3.74 10.02
CA ILE A 347 4.94 -2.32 9.95
C ILE A 347 3.43 -2.27 9.79
N THR A 348 2.72 -2.09 10.91
CA THR A 348 1.28 -2.31 10.96
C THR A 348 0.50 -1.13 11.54
N ASN A 349 -0.69 -0.87 11.01
CA ASN A 349 -1.64 0.10 11.58
C ASN A 349 -1.10 1.53 11.81
N ASN A 350 0.02 1.91 11.18
CA ASN A 350 0.58 3.25 11.36
C ASN A 350 -0.22 4.26 10.53
N THR A 351 -0.39 5.46 11.05
CA THR A 351 -0.98 6.59 10.34
C THR A 351 0.11 7.60 10.01
N ILE A 352 0.29 7.93 8.72
CA ILE A 352 1.26 8.92 8.24
C ILE A 352 0.51 10.01 7.48
N HIS A 353 0.51 11.23 8.00
CA HIS A 353 -0.25 12.31 7.38
C HIS A 353 0.32 13.70 7.56
N ASP A 354 -0.13 14.64 6.73
CA ASP A 354 0.28 16.06 6.77
C ASP A 354 1.81 16.28 6.67
N CYS A 355 2.57 15.30 6.18
CA CYS A 355 4.01 15.45 5.93
C CYS A 355 4.23 16.22 4.62
N ARG A 356 5.23 17.12 4.60
CA ARG A 356 5.49 17.98 3.43
C ARG A 356 6.97 18.16 3.10
N PHE A 357 7.35 17.88 1.86
CA PHE A 357 8.73 18.04 1.39
C PHE A 357 8.88 19.22 0.44
N ASP A 358 9.38 20.37 0.91
CA ASP A 358 9.51 21.60 0.12
C ASP A 358 10.94 21.86 -0.38
N GLY A 359 11.82 20.86 -0.32
CA GLY A 359 13.24 20.98 -0.64
C GLY A 359 13.55 21.49 -2.05
N ALA A 360 14.80 21.95 -2.24
CA ALA A 360 15.37 22.33 -3.54
C ALA A 360 16.50 21.35 -3.91
N SER A 361 16.18 20.05 -3.95
CA SER A 361 17.15 18.96 -4.07
C SER A 361 16.67 17.83 -4.99
N ASN A 362 17.57 16.89 -5.30
CA ASN A 362 17.22 15.61 -5.92
C ASN A 362 16.66 14.59 -4.91
N GLY A 363 16.43 15.00 -3.66
CA GLY A 363 15.88 14.16 -2.60
C GLY A 363 14.43 13.78 -2.83
N GLY A 364 14.04 12.63 -2.29
CA GLY A 364 12.68 12.10 -2.39
C GLY A 364 11.89 12.25 -1.08
N SER A 365 10.62 11.90 -1.16
CA SER A 365 9.74 11.73 0.00
C SER A 365 9.26 10.27 0.05
N TYR A 366 9.53 9.61 1.16
CA TYR A 366 9.21 8.21 1.38
C TYR A 366 8.43 8.08 2.68
N TYR A 367 7.18 7.60 2.62
CA TYR A 367 6.36 7.51 3.84
C TYR A 367 6.69 6.23 4.62
N ILE A 368 6.70 5.08 3.96
CA ILE A 368 7.26 3.82 4.49
C ILE A 368 8.34 3.35 3.54
N TYR A 369 9.57 3.19 4.06
CA TYR A 369 10.70 2.66 3.29
C TYR A 369 11.34 1.47 4.02
N VAL A 370 11.28 0.29 3.40
CA VAL A 370 12.05 -0.89 3.79
C VAL A 370 13.22 -1.07 2.81
N SER A 371 14.46 -0.86 3.27
CA SER A 371 15.62 -0.77 2.37
C SER A 371 16.42 -2.07 2.24
N PHE A 372 16.31 -2.95 3.23
CA PHE A 372 17.01 -4.24 3.29
C PHE A 372 16.05 -5.40 3.04
N SER A 373 16.59 -6.62 3.07
CA SER A 373 15.96 -7.85 2.58
C SER A 373 15.54 -8.80 3.71
N PRO A 374 14.64 -8.41 4.65
CA PRO A 374 14.19 -9.32 5.70
C PRO A 374 13.64 -10.62 5.14
N TYR A 375 13.72 -11.67 5.96
CA TYR A 375 13.12 -12.96 5.66
C TYR A 375 11.59 -12.87 5.58
N THR A 376 10.95 -12.22 6.56
CA THR A 376 9.51 -11.90 6.51
C THR A 376 9.28 -10.40 6.65
N VAL A 377 8.48 -9.83 5.74
CA VAL A 377 8.05 -8.43 5.81
C VAL A 377 6.53 -8.33 5.69
N ASN A 378 5.90 -7.72 6.68
CA ASN A 378 4.47 -7.42 6.70
C ASN A 378 4.26 -5.91 6.77
N ILE A 379 3.68 -5.31 5.73
CA ILE A 379 3.28 -3.91 5.69
C ILE A 379 1.76 -3.87 5.58
N THR A 380 1.05 -3.85 6.72
CA THR A 380 -0.40 -4.09 6.73
C THR A 380 -1.22 -3.08 7.54
N GLY A 381 -2.40 -2.72 7.05
CA GLY A 381 -3.32 -1.84 7.79
C GLY A 381 -2.86 -0.38 7.94
N ASN A 382 -1.79 0.04 7.27
CA ASN A 382 -1.28 1.41 7.41
C ASN A 382 -2.13 2.41 6.62
N THR A 383 -2.29 3.62 7.15
CA THR A 383 -2.99 4.73 6.50
C THR A 383 -1.99 5.84 6.16
N ILE A 384 -1.80 6.14 4.88
CA ILE A 384 -0.92 7.20 4.39
C ILE A 384 -1.78 8.22 3.66
N ARG A 385 -1.95 9.42 4.22
CA ARG A 385 -2.88 10.40 3.65
C ARG A 385 -2.42 11.85 3.75
N ASP A 386 -2.92 12.70 2.85
CA ASP A 386 -2.75 14.15 2.96
C ASP A 386 -1.27 14.58 3.03
N ASN A 387 -0.41 13.91 2.25
CA ASN A 387 1.02 14.20 2.23
C ASN A 387 1.43 14.87 0.91
N TYR A 388 2.41 15.78 1.01
CA TYR A 388 2.77 16.70 -0.06
C TYR A 388 4.26 16.59 -0.42
N HIS A 389 4.55 16.51 -1.71
CA HIS A 389 5.88 16.68 -2.26
C HIS A 389 5.91 17.99 -3.05
N GLY A 390 6.49 19.01 -2.44
CA GLY A 390 6.57 20.38 -2.93
C GLY A 390 5.27 21.18 -2.75
N ASP A 391 5.40 22.49 -2.91
CA ASP A 391 4.35 23.49 -2.69
C ASP A 391 4.06 24.39 -3.90
N GLY A 392 4.49 23.96 -5.09
CA GLY A 392 4.40 24.73 -6.33
C GLY A 392 5.49 25.77 -6.52
N SER A 393 6.22 26.16 -5.47
CA SER A 393 7.47 26.92 -5.58
C SER A 393 8.71 26.01 -5.55
N SER A 394 8.61 24.86 -4.88
CA SER A 394 9.67 23.85 -4.75
C SER A 394 10.25 23.41 -6.10
N THR A 395 11.58 23.28 -6.13
CA THR A 395 12.35 22.71 -7.26
C THR A 395 12.82 21.28 -6.98
N ALA A 396 12.22 20.59 -5.99
CA ALA A 396 12.56 19.20 -5.71
C ALA A 396 12.35 18.35 -6.97
N THR A 397 13.17 17.33 -7.17
CA THR A 397 13.03 16.46 -8.35
C THR A 397 12.99 14.97 -8.01
N GLY A 398 13.33 14.56 -6.79
CA GLY A 398 13.40 13.15 -6.40
C GLY A 398 12.05 12.42 -6.36
N ASN A 399 12.10 11.13 -6.03
CA ASN A 399 10.93 10.25 -6.04
C ASN A 399 9.94 10.59 -4.92
N GLN A 400 8.67 10.26 -5.13
CA GLN A 400 7.64 10.25 -4.09
C GLN A 400 7.05 8.85 -4.02
N TYR A 401 7.30 8.15 -2.90
CA TYR A 401 6.78 6.81 -2.65
C TYR A 401 6.00 6.76 -1.34
N SER A 402 4.83 6.12 -1.35
CA SER A 402 4.08 5.88 -0.12
C SER A 402 4.59 4.65 0.61
N ILE A 403 4.70 3.53 -0.10
CA ILE A 403 5.35 2.33 0.38
C ILE A 403 6.46 2.00 -0.62
N PHE A 404 7.70 1.93 -0.15
CA PHE A 404 8.86 1.57 -0.96
C PHE A 404 9.60 0.39 -0.33
N ARG A 405 9.85 -0.66 -1.11
CA ARG A 405 10.70 -1.80 -0.74
C ARG A 405 11.84 -1.94 -1.74
N SER A 406 13.09 -1.63 -1.36
CA SER A 406 14.18 -1.52 -2.36
C SER A 406 14.97 -2.78 -2.65
N SER A 407 14.88 -3.84 -1.85
CA SER A 407 15.82 -4.97 -1.97
C SER A 407 15.16 -6.35 -1.95
N THR A 408 15.97 -7.32 -2.33
CA THR A 408 15.58 -8.67 -2.72
C THR A 408 16.12 -9.68 -1.73
N ASN A 409 15.30 -10.64 -1.29
CA ASN A 409 15.78 -11.78 -0.51
C ASN A 409 15.77 -13.02 -1.40
N SER A 410 16.93 -13.66 -1.57
CA SER A 410 17.09 -14.85 -2.42
C SER A 410 16.70 -16.16 -1.74
N ASN A 411 16.23 -16.13 -0.49
CA ASN A 411 15.76 -17.29 0.24
C ASN A 411 14.37 -17.72 -0.26
N PHE A 412 14.21 -19.00 -0.58
CA PHE A 412 12.99 -19.61 -1.14
C PHE A 412 11.77 -19.50 -0.22
N ASP A 413 11.99 -19.39 1.09
CA ASP A 413 10.90 -19.28 2.07
C ASP A 413 10.63 -17.82 2.48
N ALA A 414 11.38 -16.86 1.95
CA ALA A 414 11.17 -15.45 2.27
C ALA A 414 9.82 -14.95 1.75
N SER A 415 9.16 -14.10 2.53
CA SER A 415 7.82 -13.59 2.23
C SER A 415 7.70 -12.08 2.35
N CYS A 416 6.81 -11.51 1.54
CA CYS A 416 6.45 -10.10 1.55
C CYS A 416 4.96 -9.93 1.36
N THR A 417 4.31 -9.32 2.35
CA THR A 417 2.87 -9.03 2.31
C THR A 417 2.67 -7.52 2.45
N ILE A 418 2.04 -6.90 1.44
CA ILE A 418 1.59 -5.51 1.48
C ILE A 418 0.07 -5.52 1.35
N SER A 419 -0.65 -5.43 2.47
CA SER A 419 -2.10 -5.60 2.44
C SER A 419 -2.91 -4.69 3.35
N ASN A 420 -4.17 -4.45 2.99
CA ASN A 420 -5.09 -3.64 3.80
C ASN A 420 -4.61 -2.20 4.07
N ASN A 421 -3.69 -1.66 3.26
CA ASN A 421 -3.22 -0.28 3.41
C ASN A 421 -4.16 0.69 2.68
N VAL A 422 -4.30 1.90 3.24
CA VAL A 422 -5.07 3.00 2.64
C VAL A 422 -4.10 4.12 2.27
N ILE A 423 -4.00 4.46 0.99
CA ILE A 423 -3.16 5.55 0.49
C ILE A 423 -4.06 6.57 -0.21
N LYS A 424 -4.11 7.80 0.30
CA LYS A 424 -5.07 8.80 -0.19
C LYS A 424 -4.52 10.23 -0.22
N ASN A 425 -5.01 11.07 -1.13
CA ASN A 425 -4.71 12.50 -1.15
C ASN A 425 -3.19 12.79 -1.18
N ILE A 426 -2.45 12.04 -1.98
CA ILE A 426 -1.01 12.25 -2.14
C ILE A 426 -0.79 13.24 -3.27
N ARG A 427 -0.10 14.33 -2.96
CA ARG A 427 0.08 15.44 -3.90
C ARG A 427 1.55 15.68 -4.20
N ARG A 428 1.86 15.95 -5.48
CA ARG A 428 3.14 16.46 -5.94
C ARG A 428 2.95 17.80 -6.66
N THR A 429 3.56 18.86 -6.16
CA THR A 429 3.47 20.21 -6.76
C THR A 429 4.84 20.89 -6.79
N GLN A 430 5.42 21.13 -7.96
CA GLN A 430 6.72 21.81 -8.11
C GLN A 430 6.62 22.98 -9.08
N SER A 431 7.63 23.86 -9.09
CA SER A 431 7.76 24.97 -10.04
C SER A 431 8.43 24.57 -11.36
N THR A 432 9.20 23.48 -11.35
CA THR A 432 9.90 22.92 -12.51
C THR A 432 9.56 21.44 -12.70
N PRO A 433 9.52 20.91 -13.94
CA PRO A 433 9.33 19.49 -14.16
C PRO A 433 10.45 18.64 -13.50
N GLY A 434 10.10 17.73 -12.59
CA GLY A 434 11.05 16.93 -11.82
C GLY A 434 11.23 15.50 -12.34
N SER A 435 12.44 14.93 -12.21
CA SER A 435 12.87 13.61 -12.77
C SER A 435 12.48 12.35 -11.98
N GLY A 436 11.80 12.48 -10.84
CA GLY A 436 11.46 11.38 -9.95
C GLY A 436 10.05 10.82 -10.18
N ASN A 437 9.91 9.53 -9.91
CA ASN A 437 8.63 8.82 -10.01
C ASN A 437 7.68 9.21 -8.88
N SER A 438 6.37 9.09 -9.12
CA SER A 438 5.32 9.23 -8.10
C SER A 438 4.52 7.93 -8.04
N ILE A 439 4.86 7.05 -7.10
CA ILE A 439 4.28 5.70 -7.02
C ILE A 439 3.74 5.47 -5.63
N CYS A 440 2.51 4.99 -5.50
CA CYS A 440 1.95 4.72 -4.17
C CYS A 440 2.62 3.49 -3.54
N ILE A 441 2.51 2.32 -4.18
CA ILE A 441 3.20 1.10 -3.74
C ILE A 441 4.28 0.76 -4.77
N TYR A 442 5.55 0.90 -4.39
CA TYR A 442 6.69 0.52 -5.22
C TYR A 442 7.49 -0.61 -4.57
N SER A 443 7.50 -1.77 -5.22
CA SER A 443 8.26 -2.93 -4.77
C SER A 443 9.07 -3.53 -5.92
N PRO A 444 10.26 -2.96 -6.21
CA PRO A 444 11.19 -3.50 -7.20
C PRO A 444 12.03 -4.69 -6.69
N GLY A 445 12.02 -4.99 -5.39
CA GLY A 445 12.79 -6.08 -4.81
C GLY A 445 11.88 -7.19 -4.30
N GLY A 446 11.98 -8.40 -4.85
CA GLY A 446 11.11 -9.51 -4.44
C GLY A 446 11.69 -10.35 -3.31
N ALA A 447 10.79 -10.79 -2.43
CA ALA A 447 10.92 -12.06 -1.73
C ALA A 447 10.48 -13.18 -2.67
N TYR A 448 10.74 -14.44 -2.30
CA TYR A 448 10.29 -15.58 -3.10
C TYR A 448 8.75 -15.66 -3.17
N ASN A 449 8.08 -15.39 -2.05
CA ASN A 449 6.61 -15.28 -1.98
C ASN A 449 6.19 -13.82 -1.81
N TYR A 450 5.34 -13.33 -2.71
CA TYR A 450 4.96 -11.92 -2.76
C TYR A 450 3.46 -11.74 -2.95
N GLU A 451 2.84 -10.95 -2.06
CA GLU A 451 1.41 -10.65 -2.07
C GLU A 451 1.17 -9.14 -1.89
N VAL A 452 0.39 -8.57 -2.82
CA VAL A 452 -0.17 -7.22 -2.70
C VAL A 452 -1.68 -7.33 -2.76
N SER A 453 -2.35 -7.21 -1.62
CA SER A 453 -3.79 -7.49 -1.55
C SER A 453 -4.60 -6.50 -0.73
N ASN A 454 -5.87 -6.29 -1.08
CA ASN A 454 -6.81 -5.49 -0.28
C ASN A 454 -6.35 -4.04 0.00
N ASN A 455 -5.48 -3.45 -0.83
CA ASN A 455 -5.07 -2.05 -0.67
C ASN A 455 -6.05 -1.10 -1.36
N THR A 456 -6.28 0.07 -0.76
CA THR A 456 -7.09 1.16 -1.34
C THR A 456 -6.20 2.34 -1.66
N ILE A 457 -6.14 2.74 -2.93
CA ILE A 457 -5.36 3.88 -3.42
C ILE A 457 -6.31 4.85 -4.12
N ASP A 458 -6.34 6.09 -3.66
CA ASP A 458 -7.31 7.09 -4.13
C ASP A 458 -6.73 8.52 -4.16
N SER A 459 -7.14 9.32 -5.13
CA SER A 459 -6.89 10.77 -5.18
C SER A 459 -5.39 11.11 -5.15
N ILE A 460 -4.67 10.65 -6.17
CA ILE A 460 -3.23 10.85 -6.33
C ILE A 460 -2.99 11.87 -7.44
N TYR A 461 -2.34 12.98 -7.12
CA TYR A 461 -2.25 14.14 -8.02
C TYR A 461 -0.81 14.63 -8.19
N SER A 462 -0.35 14.72 -9.44
CA SER A 462 0.97 15.29 -9.79
C SER A 462 0.85 16.40 -10.82
N THR A 463 1.38 17.58 -10.50
CA THR A 463 1.36 18.72 -11.44
C THR A 463 2.59 18.86 -12.31
N THR A 464 3.68 18.15 -12.02
CA THR A 464 5.03 18.50 -12.56
C THR A 464 6.00 17.32 -12.72
N SER A 465 5.54 16.07 -12.87
CA SER A 465 6.50 14.95 -13.06
C SER A 465 7.00 14.82 -14.51
N THR A 466 8.26 14.45 -14.71
CA THR A 466 8.83 14.05 -16.01
C THR A 466 8.98 12.53 -16.17
N THR A 467 8.51 11.72 -15.21
CA THR A 467 8.57 10.24 -15.30
C THR A 467 7.24 9.55 -14.95
N ASN A 468 7.30 8.31 -14.44
CA ASN A 468 6.14 7.44 -14.29
C ASN A 468 5.33 7.77 -13.03
N MET A 469 4.01 7.60 -13.15
CA MET A 469 3.10 7.56 -12.01
C MET A 469 2.45 6.18 -11.93
N ALA A 470 2.29 5.64 -10.72
CA ALA A 470 1.54 4.41 -10.55
C ALA A 470 0.80 4.31 -9.21
N GLY A 471 -0.34 3.59 -9.22
CA GLY A 471 -0.95 3.11 -7.99
C GLY A 471 -0.09 1.99 -7.39
N ILE A 472 0.00 0.87 -8.09
CA ILE A 472 0.84 -0.26 -7.71
C ILE A 472 1.90 -0.47 -8.79
N TYR A 473 3.16 -0.61 -8.38
CA TYR A 473 4.28 -0.90 -9.27
C TYR A 473 5.18 -1.97 -8.66
N CYS A 474 5.07 -3.17 -9.21
CA CYS A 474 5.88 -4.33 -8.82
C CYS A 474 6.80 -4.66 -9.99
N SER A 475 8.11 -4.81 -9.78
CA SER A 475 9.03 -5.15 -10.86
C SER A 475 10.25 -5.91 -10.36
N TYR A 476 10.25 -7.24 -10.48
CA TYR A 476 11.40 -8.03 -10.05
C TYR A 476 11.63 -9.33 -10.84
N SER A 477 12.84 -9.89 -10.73
CA SER A 477 13.27 -11.14 -11.36
C SER A 477 13.75 -12.14 -10.32
N ALA A 478 12.83 -12.83 -9.64
CA ALA A 478 13.13 -14.07 -8.92
C ALA A 478 12.07 -15.14 -9.18
N PRO A 479 12.45 -16.43 -9.08
CA PRO A 479 11.49 -17.52 -9.03
C PRO A 479 10.54 -17.38 -7.82
N GLY A 480 9.33 -17.95 -7.92
CA GLY A 480 8.32 -17.92 -6.84
C GLY A 480 6.92 -17.40 -7.23
N MET A 481 5.98 -17.51 -6.28
CA MET A 481 4.57 -17.15 -6.48
C MET A 481 4.33 -15.67 -6.19
N ASN A 482 3.72 -14.98 -7.15
CA ASN A 482 3.44 -13.56 -7.06
C ASN A 482 1.96 -13.29 -7.31
N SER A 483 1.33 -12.58 -6.37
CA SER A 483 -0.09 -12.27 -6.46
C SER A 483 -0.39 -10.80 -6.18
N ILE A 484 -1.25 -10.21 -7.01
CA ILE A 484 -1.76 -8.85 -6.87
C ILE A 484 -3.28 -8.93 -6.98
N HIS A 485 -4.02 -8.80 -5.88
CA HIS A 485 -5.45 -9.04 -5.91
C HIS A 485 -6.28 -8.25 -4.92
N ASP A 486 -7.58 -8.11 -5.19
CA ASP A 486 -8.53 -7.41 -4.34
C ASP A 486 -8.13 -5.94 -4.03
N ASN A 487 -7.27 -5.33 -4.85
CA ASN A 487 -6.88 -3.93 -4.66
C ASN A 487 -7.85 -2.99 -5.40
N THR A 488 -8.07 -1.81 -4.84
CA THR A 488 -8.81 -0.72 -5.49
C THR A 488 -7.85 0.44 -5.76
N VAL A 489 -7.70 0.84 -7.03
CA VAL A 489 -6.84 1.95 -7.46
C VAL A 489 -7.69 2.95 -8.24
N SER A 490 -7.79 4.19 -7.76
CA SER A 490 -8.70 5.18 -8.33
C SER A 490 -8.20 6.61 -8.30
N ASN A 491 -8.73 7.45 -9.20
CA ASN A 491 -8.50 8.90 -9.22
C ASN A 491 -7.01 9.27 -9.26
N LEU A 492 -6.28 8.75 -10.25
CA LEU A 492 -4.88 9.08 -10.50
C LEU A 492 -4.82 10.12 -11.60
N MET A 493 -4.21 11.26 -11.31
CA MET A 493 -4.22 12.41 -12.21
C MET A 493 -2.82 12.99 -12.40
N LYS A 494 -2.45 13.11 -13.67
CA LYS A 494 -1.23 13.77 -14.14
C LYS A 494 -1.61 14.91 -15.08
N VAL A 495 -1.15 16.14 -14.80
CA VAL A 495 -1.55 17.34 -15.56
C VAL A 495 -0.64 17.62 -16.78
N SER A 496 -1.02 18.62 -17.57
CA SER A 496 -0.31 19.07 -18.79
C SER A 496 1.14 19.51 -18.55
N GLY A 497 2.02 19.26 -19.53
CA GLY A 497 3.43 19.66 -19.47
C GLY A 497 4.37 18.62 -18.83
N THR A 498 3.86 17.42 -18.58
CA THR A 498 4.58 16.28 -17.99
C THR A 498 4.99 15.25 -19.06
N THR A 499 5.84 14.28 -18.70
CA THR A 499 6.26 13.15 -19.57
C THR A 499 6.26 11.83 -18.80
N GLY A 500 6.12 10.68 -19.47
CA GLY A 500 6.15 9.34 -18.86
C GLY A 500 4.75 8.75 -18.64
N SER A 501 4.68 7.44 -18.42
CA SER A 501 3.42 6.69 -18.40
C SER A 501 2.68 6.77 -17.06
N LEU A 502 1.37 6.53 -17.11
CA LEU A 502 0.50 6.35 -15.96
C LEU A 502 0.03 4.90 -15.88
N PHE A 503 0.20 4.26 -14.73
CA PHE A 503 -0.24 2.89 -14.50
C PHE A 503 -1.22 2.83 -13.32
N GLY A 504 -2.36 2.18 -13.47
CA GLY A 504 -3.14 1.76 -12.30
C GLY A 504 -2.34 0.71 -11.52
N ILE A 505 -2.06 -0.40 -12.20
CA ILE A 505 -1.21 -1.49 -11.72
C ILE A 505 -0.16 -1.82 -12.79
N TYR A 506 1.10 -1.82 -12.37
CA TYR A 506 2.24 -2.30 -13.16
C TYR A 506 2.78 -3.58 -12.53
N ASN A 507 2.94 -4.62 -13.35
CA ASN A 507 3.61 -5.86 -13.00
C ASN A 507 4.78 -6.13 -13.97
N GLY A 508 6.01 -6.08 -13.49
CA GLY A 508 7.22 -6.39 -14.26
C GLY A 508 7.85 -7.71 -13.87
N ASN A 509 7.10 -8.61 -13.22
CA ASN A 509 7.68 -9.79 -12.58
C ASN A 509 7.99 -10.91 -13.57
N ASN A 510 9.23 -11.42 -13.53
CA ASN A 510 9.71 -12.56 -14.32
C ASN A 510 9.79 -13.83 -13.47
N THR A 511 8.65 -14.29 -12.94
CA THR A 511 8.58 -15.40 -11.95
C THR A 511 7.92 -16.64 -12.53
N ASP A 512 7.90 -17.76 -11.79
CA ASP A 512 7.31 -19.04 -12.24
C ASP A 512 5.79 -18.97 -12.41
N THR A 513 5.09 -18.17 -11.59
CA THR A 513 3.67 -17.90 -11.78
C THR A 513 3.33 -16.52 -11.24
N THR A 514 2.60 -15.74 -12.05
CA THR A 514 2.04 -14.44 -11.67
C THR A 514 0.52 -14.50 -11.75
N SER A 515 -0.16 -14.04 -10.71
CA SER A 515 -1.63 -13.97 -10.68
C SER A 515 -2.10 -12.57 -10.32
N THR A 516 -2.82 -11.90 -11.20
CA THR A 516 -3.45 -10.60 -10.96
C THR A 516 -4.96 -10.72 -11.09
N TYR A 517 -5.71 -10.60 -9.99
CA TYR A 517 -7.14 -10.87 -10.02
C TYR A 517 -7.98 -10.06 -9.04
N ASN A 518 -9.28 -9.94 -9.30
CA ASN A 518 -10.23 -9.19 -8.45
C ASN A 518 -9.82 -7.72 -8.16
N ASN A 519 -8.92 -7.13 -8.95
CA ASN A 519 -8.57 -5.72 -8.75
C ASN A 519 -9.59 -4.82 -9.45
N THR A 520 -9.83 -3.66 -8.86
CA THR A 520 -10.66 -2.60 -9.46
C THR A 520 -9.80 -1.37 -9.73
N VAL A 521 -9.72 -0.93 -10.99
CA VAL A 521 -8.90 0.23 -11.40
C VAL A 521 -9.77 1.21 -12.19
N PHE A 522 -9.85 2.47 -11.77
CA PHE A 522 -10.66 3.46 -12.49
C PHE A 522 -10.28 4.93 -12.32
N ASN A 523 -10.85 5.80 -13.14
CA ASN A 523 -10.60 7.24 -13.14
C ASN A 523 -9.11 7.59 -13.27
N LEU A 524 -8.47 7.13 -14.34
CA LEU A 524 -7.09 7.49 -14.65
C LEU A 524 -7.05 8.58 -15.70
N TYR A 525 -6.44 9.71 -15.37
CA TYR A 525 -6.32 10.87 -16.24
C TYR A 525 -4.85 11.24 -16.44
N ASN A 526 -4.32 10.93 -17.62
CA ASN A 526 -2.97 11.30 -18.02
C ASN A 526 -3.00 12.40 -19.08
N ASN A 527 -2.59 13.61 -18.73
CA ASN A 527 -2.48 14.74 -19.66
C ASN A 527 -1.01 15.03 -20.01
N ALA A 528 -0.14 14.02 -19.95
CA ALA A 528 1.27 14.17 -20.31
C ALA A 528 1.46 14.38 -21.82
N THR A 529 2.50 15.14 -22.20
CA THR A 529 2.89 15.37 -23.60
C THR A 529 3.23 14.05 -24.30
N THR A 530 3.85 13.12 -23.56
CA THR A 530 4.22 11.77 -24.00
C THR A 530 4.03 10.78 -22.85
N GLY A 531 3.74 9.52 -23.18
CA GLY A 531 3.52 8.45 -22.20
C GLY A 531 2.18 7.77 -22.40
N ALA A 532 2.13 6.48 -22.11
CA ALA A 532 0.93 5.66 -22.23
C ALA A 532 0.14 5.65 -20.92
N THR A 533 -1.11 5.22 -20.98
CA THR A 533 -1.98 5.03 -19.82
C THR A 533 -2.47 3.60 -19.81
N TYR A 534 -2.23 2.90 -18.71
CA TYR A 534 -2.63 1.51 -18.55
C TYR A 534 -3.41 1.33 -17.26
N GLY A 535 -4.57 0.68 -17.33
CA GLY A 535 -5.26 0.24 -16.13
C GLY A 535 -4.46 -0.86 -15.44
N TYR A 536 -4.11 -1.88 -16.21
CA TYR A 536 -3.13 -2.91 -15.88
C TYR A 536 -2.11 -3.06 -16.99
N TYR A 537 -0.84 -3.12 -16.63
CA TYR A 537 0.26 -3.40 -17.54
C TYR A 537 1.18 -4.46 -16.95
N ASN A 538 1.36 -5.55 -17.70
CA ASN A 538 2.40 -6.53 -17.45
C ASN A 538 3.50 -6.37 -18.49
N SER A 539 4.77 -6.29 -18.05
CA SER A 539 5.96 -6.36 -18.90
C SER A 539 6.85 -7.58 -18.63
N GLY A 540 6.50 -8.35 -17.59
CA GLY A 540 7.23 -9.53 -17.16
C GLY A 540 7.03 -10.71 -18.11
N SER A 541 7.94 -11.67 -18.05
CA SER A 541 7.95 -12.87 -18.89
C SER A 541 8.46 -14.06 -18.07
N PRO A 542 7.58 -14.92 -17.56
CA PRO A 542 7.98 -16.22 -17.04
C PRO A 542 8.70 -17.02 -18.12
N THR A 543 9.86 -17.61 -17.79
CA THR A 543 10.57 -18.48 -18.75
C THR A 543 9.85 -19.82 -18.94
N ASP A 544 9.21 -20.34 -17.87
CA ASP A 544 8.53 -21.65 -17.85
C ASP A 544 7.18 -21.61 -17.09
N GLY A 545 6.55 -20.43 -17.02
CA GLY A 545 5.48 -20.15 -16.06
C GLY A 545 4.13 -19.69 -16.63
N TYR A 546 3.16 -19.53 -15.72
CA TYR A 546 1.80 -19.05 -16.01
C TYR A 546 1.64 -17.56 -15.68
N GLU A 547 1.07 -16.79 -16.61
CA GLU A 547 0.58 -15.43 -16.37
C GLU A 547 -0.95 -15.46 -16.30
N ASN A 548 -1.51 -15.33 -15.10
CA ASN A 548 -2.96 -15.33 -14.88
C ASN A 548 -3.47 -13.91 -14.61
N VAL A 549 -4.37 -13.41 -15.44
CA VAL A 549 -5.02 -12.09 -15.27
C VAL A 549 -6.52 -12.28 -15.38
N TYR A 550 -7.23 -12.27 -14.26
CA TYR A 550 -8.64 -12.64 -14.26
C TYR A 550 -9.53 -11.90 -13.26
N ASN A 551 -10.83 -11.80 -13.55
CA ASN A 551 -11.81 -11.15 -12.68
C ASN A 551 -11.47 -9.70 -12.28
N ASN A 552 -10.63 -9.01 -13.06
CA ASN A 552 -10.34 -7.60 -12.81
C ASN A 552 -11.41 -6.73 -13.45
N THR A 553 -11.74 -5.62 -12.80
CA THR A 553 -12.63 -4.59 -13.33
C THR A 553 -11.81 -3.32 -13.60
N ILE A 554 -11.71 -2.90 -14.85
CA ILE A 554 -10.92 -1.73 -15.24
C ILE A 554 -11.79 -0.79 -16.06
N HIS A 555 -11.96 0.45 -15.61
CA HIS A 555 -12.82 1.38 -16.32
C HIS A 555 -12.52 2.85 -16.16
N ASP A 556 -13.16 3.69 -16.96
CA ASP A 556 -13.06 5.16 -16.90
C ASP A 556 -11.60 5.63 -16.98
N LEU A 557 -10.90 5.18 -18.03
CA LEU A 557 -9.60 5.72 -18.43
C LEU A 557 -9.83 6.80 -19.47
N HIS A 558 -9.45 8.03 -19.15
CA HIS A 558 -9.67 9.19 -20.00
C HIS A 558 -8.39 10.04 -20.14
N PRO A 559 -7.28 9.50 -20.66
CA PRO A 559 -6.10 10.32 -20.88
C PRO A 559 -6.27 11.30 -22.03
N ASN A 560 -5.66 12.47 -21.89
CA ASN A 560 -5.39 13.40 -22.97
C ASN A 560 -3.90 13.42 -23.30
N SER A 561 -3.32 12.22 -23.45
CA SER A 561 -1.90 12.03 -23.76
C SER A 561 -1.76 11.36 -25.12
N ARG A 562 -0.73 11.73 -25.90
CA ARG A 562 -0.48 11.14 -27.23
C ARG A 562 -0.07 9.65 -27.22
N GLY A 563 0.08 9.03 -26.05
CA GLY A 563 0.44 7.62 -25.96
C GLY A 563 -0.77 6.69 -26.02
N PHE A 564 -0.47 5.39 -26.08
CA PHE A 564 -1.49 4.34 -26.08
C PHE A 564 -2.29 4.34 -24.76
N CYS A 565 -3.61 4.24 -24.84
CA CYS A 565 -4.47 4.02 -23.69
C CYS A 565 -5.02 2.59 -23.71
N THR A 566 -4.83 1.83 -22.63
CA THR A 566 -5.31 0.43 -22.58
C THR A 566 -5.88 0.08 -21.22
N GLY A 567 -6.99 -0.67 -21.21
CA GLY A 567 -7.52 -1.28 -19.99
C GLY A 567 -6.55 -2.30 -19.41
N ILE A 568 -6.39 -3.44 -20.10
CA ILE A 568 -5.47 -4.53 -19.71
C ILE A 568 -4.44 -4.73 -20.82
N SER A 569 -3.15 -4.69 -20.48
CA SER A 569 -2.05 -5.00 -21.40
C SER A 569 -1.13 -6.04 -20.78
N VAL A 570 -1.17 -7.27 -21.31
CA VAL A 570 -0.34 -8.39 -20.88
C VAL A 570 0.70 -8.68 -21.96
N ILE A 571 1.84 -8.00 -21.90
CA ILE A 571 2.89 -8.11 -22.92
C ILE A 571 4.18 -8.63 -22.31
N SER A 572 4.86 -9.55 -23.00
CA SER A 572 6.12 -10.12 -22.51
C SER A 572 7.18 -10.08 -23.61
N GLY A 573 8.44 -9.92 -23.20
CA GLY A 573 9.59 -9.89 -24.12
C GLY A 573 10.12 -11.26 -24.52
N SER A 574 9.71 -12.35 -23.87
CA SER A 574 10.13 -13.72 -24.22
C SER A 574 8.96 -14.53 -24.78
N SER A 575 9.27 -15.32 -25.81
CA SER A 575 8.32 -16.12 -26.59
C SER A 575 7.86 -17.39 -25.89
N ALA A 576 8.06 -17.55 -24.57
CA ALA A 576 8.00 -18.84 -23.86
C ALA A 576 6.91 -18.96 -22.76
N SER A 577 5.94 -18.04 -22.66
CA SER A 577 4.93 -18.07 -21.58
C SER A 577 3.53 -18.53 -21.99
N ILE A 578 2.80 -19.15 -21.04
CA ILE A 578 1.36 -19.40 -21.12
C ILE A 578 0.61 -18.24 -20.45
N LYS A 579 -0.30 -17.60 -21.18
CA LYS A 579 -1.09 -16.47 -20.68
C LYS A 579 -2.55 -16.83 -20.58
N ASN A 580 -3.14 -16.65 -19.40
CA ASN A 580 -4.56 -16.86 -19.13
C ASN A 580 -5.19 -15.51 -18.79
N VAL A 581 -6.00 -14.96 -19.69
CA VAL A 581 -6.67 -13.66 -19.53
C VAL A 581 -8.17 -13.88 -19.60
N PHE A 582 -8.86 -13.93 -18.45
CA PHE A 582 -10.27 -14.34 -18.44
C PHE A 582 -11.15 -13.70 -17.37
N GLY A 583 -12.46 -13.65 -17.60
CA GLY A 583 -13.40 -13.11 -16.61
C GLY A 583 -13.23 -11.62 -16.32
N ASN A 584 -12.43 -10.89 -17.10
CA ASN A 584 -12.21 -9.46 -16.87
C ASN A 584 -13.34 -8.62 -17.45
N ASN A 585 -13.65 -7.51 -16.79
CA ASN A 585 -14.63 -6.52 -17.22
C ASN A 585 -13.92 -5.19 -17.48
N VAL A 586 -13.76 -4.83 -18.76
CA VAL A 586 -13.00 -3.65 -19.19
C VAL A 586 -13.90 -2.70 -19.96
N TYR A 587 -14.07 -1.48 -19.49
CA TYR A 587 -14.96 -0.54 -20.17
C TYR A 587 -14.63 0.93 -20.02
N ASN A 588 -15.19 1.80 -20.87
CA ASN A 588 -14.93 3.25 -20.85
C ASN A 588 -13.43 3.57 -20.92
N ILE A 589 -12.75 3.03 -21.93
CA ILE A 589 -11.34 3.32 -22.21
C ILE A 589 -11.30 4.29 -23.39
N VAL A 590 -11.14 5.57 -23.09
CA VAL A 590 -11.30 6.67 -24.04
C VAL A 590 -10.00 7.45 -24.11
N ASN A 591 -9.31 7.39 -25.25
CA ASN A 591 -8.15 8.24 -25.50
C ASN A 591 -8.63 9.55 -26.14
N ASP A 592 -8.65 10.64 -25.39
CA ASP A 592 -9.12 11.95 -25.87
C ASP A 592 -8.11 12.62 -26.83
N SER A 593 -6.92 12.04 -26.98
CA SER A 593 -5.82 12.55 -27.81
C SER A 593 -5.63 11.75 -29.11
N ILE A 594 -4.54 12.04 -29.84
CA ILE A 594 -4.22 11.43 -31.15
C ILE A 594 -3.54 10.04 -31.05
N GLY A 595 -4.02 9.18 -30.15
CA GLY A 595 -3.40 7.90 -29.82
C GLY A 595 -4.37 6.73 -29.89
N ASP A 596 -3.82 5.51 -29.96
CA ASP A 596 -4.63 4.28 -29.95
C ASP A 596 -5.37 4.11 -28.62
N ALA A 597 -6.47 3.35 -28.67
CA ALA A 597 -7.23 2.91 -27.50
C ALA A 597 -7.48 1.40 -27.56
N GLY A 598 -7.27 0.69 -26.46
CA GLY A 598 -7.41 -0.76 -26.38
C GLY A 598 -8.18 -1.22 -25.15
N GLY A 599 -9.09 -2.17 -25.31
CA GLY A 599 -9.69 -2.87 -24.17
C GLY A 599 -8.69 -3.84 -23.53
N ILE A 600 -8.46 -4.97 -24.19
CA ILE A 600 -7.53 -6.01 -23.73
C ILE A 600 -6.46 -6.28 -24.80
N VAL A 601 -5.19 -6.23 -24.41
CA VAL A 601 -4.05 -6.64 -25.21
C VAL A 601 -3.38 -7.83 -24.54
N ALA A 602 -3.35 -8.98 -25.20
CA ALA A 602 -2.58 -10.16 -24.80
C ALA A 602 -1.53 -10.44 -25.87
N SER A 603 -0.25 -10.30 -25.53
CA SER A 603 0.85 -10.39 -26.51
C SER A 603 2.02 -11.22 -26.01
N GLY A 604 2.80 -11.81 -26.93
CA GLY A 604 4.11 -12.40 -26.65
C GLY A 604 4.08 -13.81 -26.04
N PHE A 605 3.03 -14.60 -26.31
CA PHE A 605 2.85 -15.93 -25.72
C PHE A 605 3.18 -17.10 -26.68
N THR A 606 3.46 -18.28 -26.11
CA THR A 606 3.36 -19.57 -26.84
C THR A 606 1.92 -20.05 -26.89
N THR A 607 1.22 -19.95 -25.77
CA THR A 607 -0.20 -20.31 -25.63
C THR A 607 -0.92 -19.17 -24.93
N GLY A 608 -1.89 -18.55 -25.62
CA GLY A 608 -2.71 -17.49 -25.07
C GLY A 608 -4.14 -17.96 -24.93
N ASN A 609 -4.63 -18.12 -23.71
CA ASN A 609 -6.02 -18.44 -23.39
C ASN A 609 -6.73 -17.15 -23.00
N VAL A 610 -7.52 -16.59 -23.90
CA VAL A 610 -8.20 -15.31 -23.72
C VAL A 610 -9.71 -15.51 -23.82
N HIS A 611 -10.40 -15.58 -22.69
CA HIS A 611 -11.80 -16.01 -22.70
C HIS A 611 -12.68 -15.40 -21.63
N SER A 612 -14.00 -15.44 -21.83
CA SER A 612 -14.96 -14.99 -20.81
C SER A 612 -14.75 -13.52 -20.39
N ASN A 613 -14.17 -12.67 -21.24
CA ASN A 613 -13.99 -11.25 -20.95
C ASN A 613 -15.14 -10.43 -21.52
N ARG A 614 -15.54 -9.37 -20.81
CA ARG A 614 -16.47 -8.35 -21.27
C ARG A 614 -15.70 -7.07 -21.57
N VAL A 615 -15.78 -6.60 -22.82
CA VAL A 615 -15.07 -5.40 -23.29
C VAL A 615 -16.05 -4.48 -24.02
N TYR A 616 -16.21 -3.25 -23.55
CA TYR A 616 -17.11 -2.27 -24.17
C TYR A 616 -16.69 -0.82 -23.91
N GLY A 617 -17.26 0.16 -24.59
CA GLY A 617 -16.92 1.57 -24.39
C GLY A 617 -15.47 1.93 -24.69
N ILE A 618 -14.88 1.42 -25.78
CA ILE A 618 -13.50 1.72 -26.16
C ILE A 618 -13.49 2.78 -27.26
N SER A 619 -12.79 3.89 -27.08
CA SER A 619 -12.78 5.00 -28.05
C SER A 619 -11.40 5.59 -28.27
N SER A 620 -11.01 5.74 -29.55
CA SER A 620 -9.85 6.56 -29.94
C SER A 620 -10.30 7.92 -30.48
N ALA A 621 -9.62 8.98 -30.08
CA ALA A 621 -9.60 10.31 -30.69
C ALA A 621 -10.86 11.19 -30.63
N GLU A 622 -10.64 12.51 -30.47
CA GLU A 622 -11.63 13.57 -30.71
C GLU A 622 -11.30 14.53 -31.87
N ASN A 623 -10.20 14.34 -32.64
CA ASN A 623 -9.85 15.21 -33.78
C ASN A 623 -9.89 14.54 -35.19
N LEU A 624 -10.34 15.29 -36.20
CA LEU A 624 -10.60 14.82 -37.59
C LEU A 624 -9.37 14.39 -38.41
N ASP A 625 -8.17 14.75 -37.97
CA ASP A 625 -6.90 14.37 -38.64
C ASP A 625 -6.21 13.17 -37.97
N ASP A 626 -6.87 12.55 -36.98
CA ASP A 626 -6.26 11.45 -36.23
C ASP A 626 -6.31 10.11 -36.97
N MET A 627 -5.26 9.30 -36.75
CA MET A 627 -5.08 7.95 -37.27
C MET A 627 -5.12 6.88 -36.16
N GLY A 628 -5.35 7.24 -34.89
CA GLY A 628 -5.40 6.33 -33.75
C GLY A 628 -6.50 5.27 -33.86
N THR A 629 -6.14 4.01 -33.67
CA THR A 629 -7.04 2.85 -33.80
C THR A 629 -7.69 2.51 -32.46
N ALA A 630 -8.98 2.20 -32.47
CA ALA A 630 -9.68 1.63 -31.33
C ALA A 630 -9.83 0.11 -31.51
N PHE A 631 -9.33 -0.65 -30.54
CA PHE A 631 -9.43 -2.11 -30.50
C PHE A 631 -10.22 -2.58 -29.29
N GLY A 632 -11.22 -3.43 -29.48
CA GLY A 632 -11.81 -4.18 -28.36
C GLY A 632 -10.77 -5.10 -27.74
N MET A 633 -10.27 -6.05 -28.53
CA MET A 633 -9.25 -7.01 -28.09
C MET A 633 -8.15 -7.21 -29.14
N LEU A 634 -6.90 -7.25 -28.68
CA LEU A 634 -5.71 -7.56 -29.46
C LEU A 634 -5.03 -8.80 -28.86
N VAL A 635 -4.98 -9.89 -29.61
CA VAL A 635 -4.42 -11.18 -29.17
C VAL A 635 -3.33 -11.60 -30.14
N THR A 636 -2.07 -11.45 -29.74
CA THR A 636 -0.92 -11.68 -30.62
C THR A 636 0.08 -12.67 -30.02
N GLY A 637 0.24 -13.85 -30.61
CA GLY A 637 1.25 -14.81 -30.19
C GLY A 637 2.58 -14.68 -30.95
N ALA A 638 3.63 -15.32 -30.44
CA ALA A 638 4.91 -15.47 -31.16
C ALA A 638 4.79 -16.43 -32.35
N SER A 639 5.82 -16.55 -33.20
CA SER A 639 5.84 -17.65 -34.19
C SER A 639 5.80 -19.01 -33.48
N GLY A 640 5.03 -19.95 -34.03
CA GLY A 640 4.71 -21.25 -33.45
C GLY A 640 3.62 -21.22 -32.36
N SER A 641 3.01 -20.05 -32.10
CA SER A 641 2.03 -19.91 -31.01
C SER A 641 0.64 -20.46 -31.33
N THR A 642 -0.09 -20.74 -30.25
CA THR A 642 -1.53 -21.05 -30.25
C THR A 642 -2.29 -19.97 -29.47
N ALA A 643 -3.25 -19.31 -30.12
CA ALA A 643 -4.20 -18.41 -29.48
C ALA A 643 -5.56 -19.10 -29.34
N ASN A 644 -6.06 -19.27 -28.12
CA ASN A 644 -7.40 -19.77 -27.82
C ASN A 644 -8.27 -18.59 -27.35
N VAL A 645 -9.18 -18.13 -28.19
CA VAL A 645 -10.01 -16.95 -27.94
C VAL A 645 -11.48 -17.36 -27.95
N TYR A 646 -12.15 -17.36 -26.78
CA TYR A 646 -13.52 -17.86 -26.71
C TYR A 646 -14.41 -17.22 -25.64
N ASN A 647 -15.73 -17.31 -25.78
CA ASN A 647 -16.69 -16.75 -24.82
C ASN A 647 -16.46 -15.27 -24.47
N ASN A 648 -15.82 -14.46 -25.33
CA ASN A 648 -15.67 -13.03 -25.07
C ASN A 648 -16.87 -12.26 -25.63
N MET A 649 -17.29 -11.21 -24.93
CA MET A 649 -18.27 -10.24 -25.39
C MET A 649 -17.58 -8.90 -25.66
N ILE A 650 -17.63 -8.44 -26.91
CA ILE A 650 -17.01 -7.18 -27.35
C ILE A 650 -18.10 -6.31 -27.98
N SER A 651 -18.25 -5.08 -27.49
CA SER A 651 -19.17 -4.10 -28.09
C SER A 651 -18.64 -2.69 -27.98
N GLU A 652 -19.37 -1.71 -28.53
CA GLU A 652 -19.16 -0.30 -28.21
C GLU A 652 -17.70 0.14 -28.44
N VAL A 653 -17.13 -0.25 -29.58
CA VAL A 653 -15.80 0.20 -30.03
C VAL A 653 -15.98 1.34 -31.03
N TYR A 654 -15.34 2.46 -30.76
CA TYR A 654 -15.58 3.76 -31.39
C TYR A 654 -14.28 4.36 -31.92
N ALA A 655 -14.37 5.00 -33.09
CA ALA A 655 -13.34 5.91 -33.56
C ALA A 655 -14.05 7.11 -34.23
N PRO A 656 -14.68 8.00 -33.44
CA PRO A 656 -15.73 8.91 -33.89
C PRO A 656 -15.30 9.91 -34.98
N VAL A 657 -13.99 10.18 -35.11
CA VAL A 657 -13.44 11.16 -36.07
C VAL A 657 -12.17 10.67 -36.77
N ASN A 658 -11.80 9.40 -36.57
CA ASN A 658 -10.58 8.80 -37.13
C ASN A 658 -10.61 8.77 -38.67
N ASN A 659 -9.52 9.07 -39.37
CA ASN A 659 -9.46 9.02 -40.83
C ASN A 659 -8.55 7.90 -41.37
N SER A 660 -8.31 6.85 -40.57
CA SER A 660 -7.52 5.67 -40.90
C SER A 660 -8.37 4.56 -41.52
N GLY A 661 -7.80 3.87 -42.51
CA GLY A 661 -8.39 2.66 -43.05
C GLY A 661 -8.50 1.50 -42.05
N LEU A 662 -7.82 1.57 -40.90
CA LEU A 662 -7.91 0.64 -39.78
C LEU A 662 -8.36 1.39 -38.53
N GLY A 663 -9.54 2.03 -38.55
CA GLY A 663 -9.98 2.90 -37.45
C GLY A 663 -10.56 2.14 -36.26
N VAL A 664 -11.43 1.16 -36.53
CA VAL A 664 -12.11 0.36 -35.50
C VAL A 664 -11.87 -1.12 -35.75
N ILE A 665 -11.45 -1.85 -34.71
CA ILE A 665 -11.30 -3.30 -34.75
C ILE A 665 -11.95 -3.93 -33.52
N GLY A 666 -12.88 -4.86 -33.71
CA GLY A 666 -13.50 -5.59 -32.60
C GLY A 666 -12.50 -6.54 -31.95
N LEU A 667 -12.04 -7.53 -32.72
CA LEU A 667 -11.06 -8.53 -32.32
C LEU A 667 -9.95 -8.64 -33.37
N LEU A 668 -8.71 -8.34 -32.97
CA LEU A 668 -7.50 -8.58 -33.77
C LEU A 668 -6.78 -9.81 -33.21
N VAL A 669 -6.62 -10.84 -34.05
CA VAL A 669 -5.85 -12.04 -33.69
C VAL A 669 -4.68 -12.21 -34.64
N VAL A 670 -3.48 -12.34 -34.06
CA VAL A 670 -2.22 -12.57 -34.78
C VAL A 670 -1.57 -13.83 -34.20
N GLY A 671 -1.45 -14.89 -34.98
CA GLY A 671 -0.82 -16.12 -34.50
C GLY A 671 -0.70 -17.20 -35.58
N ASP A 672 0.18 -18.18 -35.35
CA ASP A 672 0.35 -19.28 -36.29
C ASP A 672 -0.86 -20.20 -36.28
N THR A 673 -1.36 -20.56 -35.09
CA THR A 673 -2.63 -21.27 -34.87
C THR A 673 -3.56 -20.43 -34.00
N SER A 674 -4.77 -20.15 -34.47
CA SER A 674 -5.76 -19.36 -33.73
C SER A 674 -7.10 -20.07 -33.68
N ASN A 675 -7.53 -20.52 -32.50
CA ASN A 675 -8.82 -21.12 -32.24
C ASN A 675 -9.77 -20.04 -31.69
N ILE A 676 -10.71 -19.58 -32.52
CA ILE A 676 -11.61 -18.47 -32.20
C ILE A 676 -13.03 -19.02 -32.16
N SER A 677 -13.65 -19.09 -30.98
CA SER A 677 -14.96 -19.73 -30.88
C SER A 677 -15.90 -19.14 -29.86
N TYR A 678 -17.21 -19.17 -30.12
CA TYR A 678 -18.21 -18.65 -29.17
C TYR A 678 -17.96 -17.21 -28.71
N ASN A 679 -17.32 -16.36 -29.51
CA ASN A 679 -17.23 -14.94 -29.18
C ASN A 679 -18.47 -14.21 -29.72
N THR A 680 -18.93 -13.20 -29.01
CA THR A 680 -19.98 -12.27 -29.46
C THR A 680 -19.37 -10.90 -29.67
N ILE A 681 -19.37 -10.43 -30.90
CA ILE A 681 -18.82 -9.14 -31.31
C ILE A 681 -19.94 -8.32 -31.96
N TYR A 682 -20.25 -7.16 -31.39
CA TYR A 682 -21.29 -6.25 -31.90
C TYR A 682 -20.73 -4.84 -32.05
N LEU A 683 -20.54 -4.40 -33.29
CA LEU A 683 -20.06 -3.06 -33.63
C LEU A 683 -21.15 -2.32 -34.39
N ASP A 684 -21.57 -1.15 -33.93
CA ASP A 684 -22.66 -0.36 -34.54
C ASP A 684 -22.40 1.14 -34.53
N SER A 685 -21.17 1.53 -34.23
CA SER A 685 -20.78 2.93 -34.14
C SER A 685 -20.72 3.64 -35.50
N SER A 686 -20.59 4.95 -35.48
CA SER A 686 -20.37 5.77 -36.67
C SER A 686 -19.12 6.62 -36.52
N SER A 687 -18.48 6.97 -37.63
CA SER A 687 -17.38 7.92 -37.65
C SER A 687 -17.64 9.04 -38.65
N LEU A 688 -17.24 10.26 -38.27
CA LEU A 688 -17.18 11.44 -39.14
C LEU A 688 -15.99 11.41 -40.11
N GLY A 689 -14.99 10.56 -39.86
CA GLY A 689 -13.85 10.39 -40.75
C GLY A 689 -14.26 9.77 -42.09
N LEU A 690 -13.66 10.26 -43.17
CA LEU A 690 -14.03 9.85 -44.52
C LEU A 690 -13.48 8.46 -44.88
N ASN A 691 -12.39 8.03 -44.26
CA ASN A 691 -11.73 6.77 -44.59
C ASN A 691 -11.81 5.72 -43.47
N THR A 692 -12.57 5.95 -42.40
CA THR A 692 -12.61 5.07 -41.22
C THR A 692 -13.05 3.66 -41.60
N GLY A 693 -12.11 2.71 -41.58
CA GLY A 693 -12.43 1.29 -41.72
C GLY A 693 -12.85 0.68 -40.39
N CYS A 694 -13.81 -0.25 -40.43
CA CYS A 694 -14.27 -1.02 -39.29
C CYS A 694 -14.22 -2.52 -39.59
N TYR A 695 -13.50 -3.28 -38.77
CA TYR A 695 -13.31 -4.72 -38.92
C TYR A 695 -13.76 -5.44 -37.65
N ALA A 696 -14.83 -6.23 -37.70
CA ALA A 696 -15.29 -6.94 -36.51
C ALA A 696 -14.28 -8.00 -36.07
N VAL A 697 -13.76 -8.79 -37.02
CA VAL A 697 -12.64 -9.70 -36.79
C VAL A 697 -11.54 -9.43 -37.81
N TYR A 698 -10.32 -9.16 -37.32
CA TYR A 698 -9.12 -9.06 -38.13
C TYR A 698 -8.20 -10.24 -37.81
N LEU A 699 -7.86 -10.99 -38.85
CA LEU A 699 -7.02 -12.19 -38.76
C LEU A 699 -5.68 -11.96 -39.46
N SER A 700 -4.60 -12.20 -38.72
CA SER A 700 -3.22 -12.22 -39.22
C SER A 700 -2.56 -13.55 -38.87
N GLY A 701 -1.83 -14.15 -39.84
CA GLY A 701 -1.19 -15.46 -39.68
C GLY A 701 -1.76 -16.56 -40.58
N ILE A 702 -1.38 -17.83 -40.33
CA ILE A 702 -1.54 -18.94 -41.29
C ILE A 702 -2.78 -19.81 -41.00
N ASN A 703 -3.04 -20.22 -39.75
CA ASN A 703 -4.08 -21.21 -39.42
C ASN A 703 -5.12 -20.68 -38.40
N ALA A 704 -5.99 -19.77 -38.83
CA ALA A 704 -7.15 -19.35 -38.03
C ALA A 704 -8.34 -20.32 -38.22
N ILE A 705 -9.00 -20.73 -37.13
CA ILE A 705 -10.20 -21.57 -37.09
C ILE A 705 -11.30 -20.77 -36.38
N LEU A 706 -12.38 -20.47 -37.10
CA LEU A 706 -13.53 -19.71 -36.57
C LEU A 706 -14.73 -20.64 -36.44
N LYS A 707 -15.25 -20.81 -35.22
CA LYS A 707 -16.44 -21.63 -34.97
C LYS A 707 -17.43 -20.99 -34.03
N ASN A 708 -18.72 -21.06 -34.32
CA ASN A 708 -19.78 -20.68 -33.38
C ASN A 708 -19.70 -19.23 -32.89
N ASN A 709 -19.11 -18.30 -33.64
CA ASN A 709 -19.03 -16.89 -33.23
C ASN A 709 -20.25 -16.10 -33.73
N ILE A 710 -20.69 -15.10 -32.97
CA ILE A 710 -21.57 -14.04 -33.45
C ILE A 710 -20.70 -12.83 -33.81
N ILE A 711 -20.73 -12.42 -35.08
CA ILE A 711 -19.94 -11.32 -35.64
C ILE A 711 -20.91 -10.37 -36.34
N ILE A 712 -21.27 -9.29 -35.67
CA ILE A 712 -22.19 -8.27 -36.19
C ILE A 712 -21.42 -6.96 -36.36
N ASN A 713 -21.32 -6.50 -37.60
CA ASN A 713 -20.71 -5.22 -37.94
C ASN A 713 -21.71 -4.33 -38.69
N LYS A 714 -22.32 -3.42 -37.95
CA LYS A 714 -23.29 -2.41 -38.38
C LYS A 714 -22.68 -1.00 -38.37
N PHE A 715 -21.35 -0.90 -38.33
CA PHE A 715 -20.66 0.37 -38.35
C PHE A 715 -21.07 1.22 -39.56
N THR A 716 -21.21 2.53 -39.36
CA THR A 716 -21.63 3.47 -40.41
C THR A 716 -20.50 4.45 -40.75
N PRO A 717 -19.79 4.30 -41.89
CA PRO A 717 -18.74 5.22 -42.33
C PRO A 717 -19.35 6.48 -42.94
N SER A 718 -18.67 7.62 -42.77
CA SER A 718 -19.06 8.88 -43.45
C SER A 718 -18.51 8.98 -44.89
N GLY A 719 -17.61 8.09 -45.31
CA GLY A 719 -17.02 8.11 -46.65
C GLY A 719 -16.67 6.73 -47.21
N SER A 720 -15.47 6.56 -47.76
CA SER A 720 -14.98 5.34 -48.43
C SER A 720 -14.45 4.25 -47.51
N GLY A 721 -14.53 4.43 -46.18
CA GLY A 721 -14.16 3.41 -45.21
C GLY A 721 -14.87 2.07 -45.46
N SER A 722 -14.14 0.97 -45.29
CA SER A 722 -14.70 -0.38 -45.46
C SER A 722 -15.30 -0.91 -44.16
N ILE A 723 -16.45 -1.54 -44.24
CA ILE A 723 -17.07 -2.27 -43.13
C ILE A 723 -16.93 -3.75 -43.42
N VAL A 724 -16.21 -4.46 -42.57
CA VAL A 724 -15.87 -5.86 -42.81
C VAL A 724 -16.25 -6.71 -41.61
N GLY A 725 -16.98 -7.81 -41.86
CA GLY A 725 -17.24 -8.84 -40.86
C GLY A 725 -15.94 -9.56 -40.48
N ILE A 726 -15.37 -10.29 -41.44
CA ILE A 726 -14.10 -11.01 -41.28
C ILE A 726 -13.06 -10.50 -42.28
N TYR A 727 -11.94 -10.00 -41.77
CA TYR A 727 -10.79 -9.63 -42.58
C TYR A 727 -9.64 -10.62 -42.38
N LYS A 728 -9.03 -11.03 -43.49
CA LYS A 728 -7.84 -11.88 -43.48
C LYS A 728 -6.73 -11.22 -44.28
N ASP A 729 -5.61 -10.91 -43.65
CA ASP A 729 -4.49 -10.19 -44.27
C ASP A 729 -3.62 -11.00 -45.26
N SER A 730 -4.09 -12.17 -45.71
CA SER A 730 -3.36 -13.01 -46.67
C SER A 730 -4.25 -13.50 -47.81
N ALA A 731 -3.61 -13.93 -48.90
CA ALA A 731 -4.31 -14.48 -50.06
C ALA A 731 -5.03 -15.80 -49.76
N THR A 732 -4.59 -16.55 -48.75
CA THR A 732 -5.22 -17.79 -48.29
C THR A 732 -6.38 -17.47 -47.34
N VAL A 733 -7.55 -18.04 -47.63
CA VAL A 733 -8.68 -18.05 -46.69
C VAL A 733 -8.23 -18.75 -45.39
N TYR A 734 -8.86 -18.39 -44.27
CA TYR A 734 -8.70 -19.11 -43.00
C TYR A 734 -9.14 -20.58 -43.12
N SER A 735 -8.92 -21.38 -42.07
CA SER A 735 -8.99 -22.84 -42.11
C SER A 735 -10.33 -23.38 -42.62
N SER A 736 -10.26 -24.43 -43.45
CA SER A 736 -11.40 -25.10 -44.09
C SER A 736 -12.38 -25.76 -43.12
N VAL A 737 -11.99 -25.94 -41.85
CA VAL A 737 -12.85 -26.48 -40.78
C VAL A 737 -13.66 -25.41 -40.04
N SER A 738 -13.49 -24.13 -40.38
CA SER A 738 -14.25 -23.02 -39.78
C SER A 738 -15.72 -23.09 -40.21
N ASN A 739 -16.65 -22.93 -39.28
CA ASN A 739 -18.07 -23.13 -39.56
C ASN A 739 -19.01 -22.64 -38.44
N ASN A 740 -20.33 -22.68 -38.68
CA ASN A 740 -21.38 -22.37 -37.70
C ASN A 740 -21.27 -20.97 -37.08
N ASN A 741 -20.68 -20.01 -37.81
CA ASN A 741 -20.61 -18.63 -37.38
C ASN A 741 -21.87 -17.87 -37.85
N ASN A 742 -22.33 -16.92 -37.04
CA ASN A 742 -23.22 -15.87 -37.51
C ASN A 742 -22.39 -14.67 -37.93
N VAL A 743 -22.38 -14.33 -39.22
CA VAL A 743 -21.69 -13.14 -39.75
C VAL A 743 -22.70 -12.22 -40.40
N TYR A 744 -22.94 -11.05 -39.80
CA TYR A 744 -23.89 -10.07 -40.31
C TYR A 744 -23.24 -8.72 -40.56
N VAL A 745 -23.41 -8.24 -41.79
CA VAL A 745 -23.04 -6.90 -42.22
C VAL A 745 -24.22 -6.34 -43.04
N PRO A 746 -24.72 -5.12 -42.75
CA PRO A 746 -25.79 -4.51 -43.55
C PRO A 746 -25.39 -4.35 -45.02
N THR A 747 -26.38 -4.27 -45.92
CA THR A 747 -26.12 -4.00 -47.33
C THR A 747 -25.57 -2.59 -47.55
N GLY A 748 -24.46 -2.46 -48.28
CA GLY A 748 -23.84 -1.17 -48.61
C GLY A 748 -22.69 -1.33 -49.61
N ALA A 749 -22.27 -0.22 -50.23
CA ALA A 749 -21.28 -0.24 -51.31
C ALA A 749 -19.87 -0.68 -50.87
N SER A 750 -19.51 -0.41 -49.61
CA SER A 750 -18.23 -0.77 -48.98
C SER A 750 -18.40 -1.77 -47.83
N ASN A 751 -19.51 -2.51 -47.84
CA ASN A 751 -19.90 -3.44 -46.79
C ASN A 751 -19.62 -4.86 -47.26
N TYR A 752 -18.78 -5.58 -46.52
CA TYR A 752 -18.29 -6.89 -46.91
C TYR A 752 -18.42 -7.87 -45.75
N PHE A 753 -19.01 -9.04 -46.01
CA PHE A 753 -18.97 -10.15 -45.06
C PHE A 753 -17.52 -10.64 -44.88
N TYR A 754 -16.74 -10.60 -45.96
CA TYR A 754 -15.33 -10.95 -45.97
C TYR A 754 -14.50 -10.08 -46.90
N SER A 755 -13.26 -9.78 -46.49
CA SER A 755 -12.23 -9.17 -47.33
C SER A 755 -10.84 -9.72 -47.01
N ASN A 756 -9.98 -9.80 -48.02
CA ASN A 756 -8.54 -9.98 -47.85
C ASN A 756 -7.68 -8.92 -48.56
N GLY A 757 -8.28 -7.76 -48.83
CA GLY A 757 -7.67 -6.66 -49.57
C GLY A 757 -7.66 -6.87 -51.10
N SER A 758 -7.61 -8.12 -51.58
CA SER A 758 -7.69 -8.43 -53.03
C SER A 758 -9.07 -8.88 -53.47
N ASN A 759 -9.76 -9.66 -52.63
CA ASN A 759 -11.10 -10.18 -52.85
C ASN A 759 -12.04 -9.64 -51.78
N THR A 760 -13.24 -9.25 -52.19
CA THR A 760 -14.30 -8.73 -51.33
C THR A 760 -15.62 -9.42 -51.66
N TYR A 761 -16.40 -9.78 -50.64
CA TYR A 761 -17.69 -10.44 -50.81
C TYR A 761 -18.77 -9.66 -50.05
N SER A 762 -19.65 -8.98 -50.80
CA SER A 762 -20.71 -8.12 -50.26
C SER A 762 -22.02 -8.85 -49.97
N THR A 763 -22.14 -10.13 -50.37
CA THR A 763 -23.29 -10.97 -50.01
C THR A 763 -22.82 -12.23 -49.30
N PHE A 764 -23.60 -12.68 -48.31
CA PHE A 764 -23.29 -13.87 -47.53
C PHE A 764 -23.15 -15.12 -48.43
N ALA A 765 -24.04 -15.32 -49.39
CA ALA A 765 -24.00 -16.47 -50.30
C ALA A 765 -22.71 -16.52 -51.15
N THR A 766 -22.24 -15.37 -51.65
CA THR A 766 -20.98 -15.31 -52.41
C THR A 766 -19.77 -15.58 -51.53
N PHE A 767 -19.79 -15.08 -50.29
CA PHE A 767 -18.76 -15.34 -49.30
C PHE A 767 -18.69 -16.84 -48.98
N GLN A 768 -19.83 -17.44 -48.62
CA GLN A 768 -19.95 -18.85 -48.26
C GLN A 768 -19.48 -19.78 -49.40
N THR A 769 -19.83 -19.46 -50.64
CA THR A 769 -19.38 -20.22 -51.82
C THR A 769 -17.86 -20.10 -52.02
N ALA A 770 -17.30 -18.91 -51.83
CA ALA A 770 -15.89 -18.64 -52.07
C ALA A 770 -14.95 -19.32 -51.05
N VAL A 771 -15.43 -19.55 -49.83
CA VAL A 771 -14.63 -20.13 -48.73
C VAL A 771 -14.90 -21.62 -48.51
N SER A 772 -15.84 -22.21 -49.25
CA SER A 772 -16.21 -23.63 -49.16
C SER A 772 -14.97 -24.57 -49.22
N PRO A 773 -14.87 -25.57 -48.34
CA PRO A 773 -15.92 -26.08 -47.45
C PRO A 773 -16.09 -25.32 -46.13
N ALA A 774 -15.29 -24.28 -45.85
CA ALA A 774 -15.51 -23.43 -44.68
C ALA A 774 -16.89 -22.74 -44.77
N GLU A 775 -17.44 -22.39 -43.61
CA GLU A 775 -18.68 -21.62 -43.46
C GLU A 775 -19.95 -22.29 -44.04
N THR A 776 -19.91 -23.58 -44.40
CA THR A 776 -21.05 -24.29 -45.03
C THR A 776 -22.34 -24.27 -44.19
N ASN A 777 -22.22 -24.31 -42.86
CA ASN A 777 -23.32 -24.23 -41.89
C ASN A 777 -23.41 -22.86 -41.19
N SER A 778 -22.59 -21.90 -41.59
CA SER A 778 -22.69 -20.53 -41.11
C SER A 778 -23.88 -19.82 -41.74
N PHE A 779 -24.33 -18.75 -41.11
CA PHE A 779 -25.47 -17.95 -41.57
C PHE A 779 -25.25 -16.46 -41.31
N ALA A 780 -26.19 -15.63 -41.78
CA ALA A 780 -26.20 -14.19 -41.56
C ALA A 780 -27.54 -13.76 -40.95
N GLU A 781 -27.51 -13.32 -39.71
CA GLU A 781 -28.65 -12.81 -38.95
C GLU A 781 -28.24 -11.61 -38.10
N ASP A 782 -29.04 -10.54 -38.10
CA ASP A 782 -28.92 -9.47 -37.09
C ASP A 782 -29.51 -9.99 -35.78
N SER A 783 -28.64 -10.51 -34.89
CA SER A 783 -29.06 -11.25 -33.71
C SER A 783 -29.94 -10.41 -32.76
N PRO A 784 -31.03 -10.97 -32.21
CA PRO A 784 -31.96 -10.26 -31.33
C PRO A 784 -31.41 -10.16 -29.90
N PHE A 785 -30.41 -9.32 -29.67
CA PHE A 785 -29.87 -9.06 -28.33
C PHE A 785 -30.87 -8.37 -27.39
N MET A 786 -30.71 -8.56 -26.08
CA MET A 786 -31.54 -7.99 -25.03
C MET A 786 -31.61 -6.46 -25.13
N ASN A 787 -30.46 -5.77 -25.26
CA ASN A 787 -30.40 -4.33 -25.43
C ASN A 787 -29.17 -3.90 -26.24
N VAL A 788 -29.40 -3.27 -27.39
CA VAL A 788 -28.38 -2.58 -28.22
C VAL A 788 -28.81 -1.16 -28.57
N SER A 789 -29.61 -0.54 -27.69
CA SER A 789 -30.22 0.78 -27.91
C SER A 789 -29.79 1.82 -26.88
N THR A 790 -29.39 1.38 -25.69
CA THR A 790 -28.90 2.23 -24.60
C THR A 790 -27.62 1.66 -24.03
N HIS A 791 -26.56 2.44 -23.94
CA HIS A 791 -25.30 2.00 -23.32
C HIS A 791 -25.45 1.87 -21.79
N PRO A 792 -24.79 0.90 -21.13
CA PRO A 792 -24.06 -0.19 -21.75
C PRO A 792 -25.00 -1.22 -22.39
N TYR A 793 -24.61 -1.75 -23.54
CA TYR A 793 -25.34 -2.79 -24.23
C TYR A 793 -25.39 -4.09 -23.42
N ASN A 794 -26.51 -4.80 -23.58
CA ASN A 794 -26.64 -6.18 -23.14
C ASN A 794 -26.72 -7.09 -24.37
N LEU A 795 -25.65 -7.84 -24.58
CA LEU A 795 -25.48 -8.81 -25.68
C LEU A 795 -25.94 -10.23 -25.33
N ASP A 796 -26.60 -10.43 -24.19
CA ASP A 796 -27.37 -11.65 -23.93
C ASP A 796 -28.52 -11.74 -24.95
N MET A 797 -28.96 -12.96 -25.28
CA MET A 797 -29.92 -13.17 -26.36
C MET A 797 -31.38 -13.11 -25.87
N LYS A 798 -32.27 -12.54 -26.67
CA LYS A 798 -33.72 -12.53 -26.38
C LYS A 798 -34.30 -13.93 -26.59
N THR A 799 -34.63 -14.61 -25.51
CA THR A 799 -35.20 -15.96 -25.53
C THR A 799 -36.61 -16.06 -26.13
N ASN A 800 -37.30 -14.94 -26.32
CA ASN A 800 -38.65 -14.90 -26.91
C ASN A 800 -38.68 -14.54 -28.40
N VAL A 801 -37.53 -14.33 -29.04
CA VAL A 801 -37.42 -14.03 -30.47
C VAL A 801 -36.72 -15.21 -31.15
N PRO A 802 -37.37 -15.87 -32.14
CA PRO A 802 -36.71 -16.92 -32.91
C PRO A 802 -35.42 -16.41 -33.56
N THR A 803 -34.35 -17.18 -33.42
CA THR A 803 -33.01 -16.87 -33.93
C THR A 803 -32.35 -18.13 -34.45
N LEU A 804 -31.55 -18.02 -35.49
CA LEU A 804 -30.70 -19.10 -36.00
C LEU A 804 -29.52 -19.42 -35.06
N CYS A 805 -29.24 -18.56 -34.08
CA CYS A 805 -28.20 -18.80 -33.08
C CYS A 805 -28.60 -19.90 -32.08
N ASP A 806 -29.91 -20.14 -31.88
CA ASP A 806 -30.46 -21.12 -30.94
C ASP A 806 -30.25 -22.55 -31.47
N GLY A 807 -29.43 -23.33 -30.76
CA GLY A 807 -28.96 -24.65 -31.17
C GLY A 807 -28.12 -24.65 -32.45
N GLY A 808 -27.68 -23.48 -32.92
CA GLY A 808 -27.00 -23.30 -34.20
C GLY A 808 -25.50 -23.63 -34.19
N ALA A 809 -24.91 -23.82 -33.02
CA ALA A 809 -23.48 -24.11 -32.87
C ALA A 809 -23.18 -25.61 -32.88
N MET A 810 -21.89 -25.94 -33.03
CA MET A 810 -21.38 -27.30 -32.83
C MET A 810 -20.60 -27.41 -31.50
N PRO A 811 -20.73 -28.51 -30.72
CA PRO A 811 -19.94 -28.70 -29.51
C PRO A 811 -18.43 -28.60 -29.78
N ILE A 812 -17.72 -27.84 -28.93
CA ILE A 812 -16.25 -27.74 -28.99
C ILE A 812 -15.68 -28.43 -27.75
N PRO A 813 -14.88 -29.50 -27.91
CA PRO A 813 -14.24 -30.17 -26.79
C PRO A 813 -13.44 -29.19 -25.93
N GLY A 814 -13.70 -29.19 -24.62
CA GLY A 814 -13.01 -28.33 -23.65
C GLY A 814 -13.69 -26.98 -23.37
N ILE A 815 -14.71 -26.57 -24.14
CA ILE A 815 -15.51 -25.37 -23.87
C ILE A 815 -16.93 -25.83 -23.50
N THR A 816 -17.14 -26.13 -22.23
CA THR A 816 -18.39 -26.71 -21.71
C THR A 816 -19.31 -25.72 -21.03
N THR A 817 -18.86 -24.49 -20.80
CA THR A 817 -19.66 -23.41 -20.22
C THR A 817 -19.60 -22.16 -21.10
N ASP A 818 -20.57 -21.27 -20.92
CA ASP A 818 -20.66 -19.98 -21.59
C ASP A 818 -19.92 -18.88 -20.79
N ILE A 819 -20.16 -17.61 -21.10
CA ILE A 819 -19.56 -16.45 -20.41
C ILE A 819 -20.07 -16.27 -18.97
N HIS A 820 -21.29 -16.72 -18.67
CA HIS A 820 -21.92 -16.60 -17.35
C HIS A 820 -21.63 -17.81 -16.45
N GLY A 821 -21.04 -18.87 -17.01
CA GLY A 821 -20.77 -20.13 -16.33
C GLY A 821 -21.89 -21.16 -16.49
N THR A 822 -22.91 -20.87 -17.30
CA THR A 822 -23.99 -21.79 -17.66
C THR A 822 -23.42 -22.93 -18.51
N THR A 823 -23.89 -24.16 -18.25
CA THR A 823 -23.44 -25.35 -18.99
C THR A 823 -24.02 -25.35 -20.39
N ARG A 824 -23.16 -25.46 -21.40
CA ARG A 824 -23.59 -25.56 -22.80
C ARG A 824 -24.29 -26.88 -23.08
N ASN A 825 -25.28 -26.86 -23.95
CA ASN A 825 -25.93 -28.05 -24.44
C ASN A 825 -24.88 -28.95 -25.14
N PRO A 826 -24.76 -30.23 -24.75
CA PRO A 826 -23.71 -31.11 -25.24
C PRO A 826 -23.87 -31.52 -26.71
N SER A 827 -25.02 -31.23 -27.32
CA SER A 827 -25.37 -31.67 -28.68
C SER A 827 -25.76 -30.52 -29.62
N MET A 828 -26.43 -29.49 -29.08
CA MET A 828 -26.91 -28.33 -29.81
C MET A 828 -26.65 -27.06 -28.99
N PRO A 829 -25.38 -26.69 -28.77
CA PRO A 829 -25.05 -25.45 -28.09
C PRO A 829 -25.48 -24.24 -28.94
N ASP A 830 -25.52 -23.07 -28.32
CA ASP A 830 -25.87 -21.82 -29.00
C ASP A 830 -24.64 -21.14 -29.62
N VAL A 831 -24.86 -20.39 -30.70
CA VAL A 831 -23.83 -19.57 -31.34
C VAL A 831 -23.58 -18.33 -30.47
N GLY A 832 -22.31 -18.00 -30.20
CA GLY A 832 -21.92 -16.84 -29.40
C GLY A 832 -21.54 -17.17 -27.95
N ALA A 833 -21.24 -16.12 -27.20
CA ALA A 833 -20.68 -16.23 -25.85
C ALA A 833 -21.67 -16.63 -24.76
N ASP A 834 -22.96 -16.46 -25.02
CA ASP A 834 -24.10 -16.72 -24.13
C ASP A 834 -24.77 -18.05 -24.52
N GLU A 835 -25.16 -18.88 -23.56
CA GLU A 835 -26.01 -20.06 -23.79
C GLU A 835 -27.45 -19.72 -23.37
N PHE A 836 -28.39 -19.88 -24.28
CA PHE A 836 -29.78 -19.47 -24.15
C PHE A 836 -30.48 -20.44 -23.23
N ASP A 837 -30.52 -20.13 -21.94
CA ASP A 837 -31.34 -20.93 -21.03
C ASP A 837 -32.82 -20.85 -21.46
N ILE A 838 -33.40 -22.00 -21.82
CA ILE A 838 -34.86 -22.16 -21.80
C ILE A 838 -35.29 -21.93 -20.36
N ILE A 839 -36.01 -20.82 -20.13
CA ILE A 839 -36.61 -20.47 -18.84
C ILE A 839 -37.39 -21.68 -18.29
N THR A 840 -36.73 -22.45 -17.41
CA THR A 840 -37.37 -23.42 -16.50
C THR A 840 -36.94 -23.21 -15.05
N SER A 841 -36.37 -22.06 -14.75
CA SER A 841 -36.50 -21.41 -13.46
C SER A 841 -36.55 -19.91 -13.69
N ILE A 842 -37.45 -19.23 -12.99
CA ILE A 842 -37.45 -17.77 -12.90
C ILE A 842 -36.02 -17.33 -12.58
N GLU A 843 -35.46 -16.49 -13.45
CA GLU A 843 -34.21 -15.73 -13.26
C GLU A 843 -33.88 -15.50 -11.78
N PRO A 844 -32.76 -16.02 -11.26
CA PRO A 844 -32.12 -15.34 -10.17
C PRO A 844 -31.39 -14.15 -10.81
N SER A 845 -31.99 -12.96 -10.75
CA SER A 845 -31.19 -11.73 -10.74
C SER A 845 -29.99 -12.00 -9.83
N SER A 846 -28.77 -12.09 -10.39
CA SER A 846 -27.56 -12.61 -9.74
C SER A 846 -27.71 -12.65 -8.21
N LEU A 847 -28.14 -13.79 -7.66
CA LEU A 847 -28.45 -13.84 -6.23
C LEU A 847 -27.18 -13.44 -5.50
N PRO A 848 -27.28 -12.53 -4.52
CA PRO A 848 -26.09 -12.11 -3.82
C PRO A 848 -25.43 -13.33 -3.18
N MET A 849 -24.11 -13.43 -3.25
CA MET A 849 -23.35 -14.55 -2.67
C MET A 849 -23.05 -14.34 -1.19
N THR A 850 -23.15 -13.11 -0.70
CA THR A 850 -22.85 -12.72 0.68
C THR A 850 -23.95 -11.81 1.23
N TYR A 851 -24.11 -11.79 2.56
CA TYR A 851 -24.95 -10.80 3.22
C TYR A 851 -24.25 -9.44 3.18
N GLU A 852 -24.95 -8.39 2.77
CA GLU A 852 -24.38 -7.04 2.69
C GLU A 852 -25.43 -5.98 3.07
N LEU A 853 -25.00 -4.91 3.75
CA LEU A 853 -25.80 -3.73 4.04
C LEU A 853 -25.05 -2.51 3.54
N TYR A 854 -25.50 -2.00 2.40
CA TYR A 854 -24.87 -0.87 1.73
C TYR A 854 -25.11 0.44 2.49
N GLN A 855 -24.20 1.38 2.29
CA GLN A 855 -24.42 2.75 2.78
C GLN A 855 -25.65 3.34 2.11
N ASN A 856 -26.51 3.99 2.89
CA ASN A 856 -27.70 4.65 2.36
C ASN A 856 -27.31 5.76 1.39
N TYR A 857 -28.08 5.95 0.31
CA TYR A 857 -27.84 7.01 -0.68
C TYR A 857 -29.13 7.80 -0.98
N PRO A 858 -29.09 9.14 -0.92
CA PRO A 858 -27.95 9.97 -0.50
C PRO A 858 -27.61 9.81 1.01
N ASN A 859 -26.40 10.17 1.41
CA ASN A 859 -26.00 10.37 2.82
C ASN A 859 -24.87 11.42 2.90
N PRO A 860 -25.07 12.62 3.49
CA PRO A 860 -26.29 13.05 4.19
C PRO A 860 -27.54 13.13 3.29
N PHE A 861 -28.73 13.02 3.87
CA PHE A 861 -30.00 13.01 3.12
C PHE A 861 -31.03 14.01 3.66
N ASN A 862 -31.95 14.45 2.80
CA ASN A 862 -33.05 15.37 3.14
C ASN A 862 -34.31 15.12 2.28
N PRO A 863 -35.47 14.78 2.85
CA PRO A 863 -35.64 13.98 4.06
C PRO A 863 -35.64 12.47 3.74
N ALA A 864 -35.49 12.04 2.49
CA ALA A 864 -35.56 10.62 2.10
C ALA A 864 -34.22 10.05 1.64
N THR A 865 -33.98 8.78 1.91
CA THR A 865 -32.79 8.04 1.48
C THR A 865 -33.15 6.60 1.13
N LYS A 866 -32.43 6.02 0.17
CA LYS A 866 -32.58 4.62 -0.23
C LYS A 866 -31.52 3.77 0.45
N ILE A 867 -31.94 2.62 0.93
CA ILE A 867 -31.13 1.65 1.67
C ILE A 867 -31.16 0.35 0.89
N LYS A 868 -30.00 -0.08 0.42
CA LYS A 868 -29.83 -1.36 -0.28
C LYS A 868 -29.24 -2.40 0.66
N PHE A 869 -29.65 -3.65 0.54
CA PHE A 869 -29.06 -4.78 1.26
C PHE A 869 -29.27 -6.09 0.51
N ASP A 870 -28.36 -7.03 0.73
CA ASP A 870 -28.28 -8.31 0.03
C ASP A 870 -28.51 -9.47 0.99
N ILE A 871 -29.38 -10.39 0.59
CA ILE A 871 -29.73 -11.62 1.32
C ILE A 871 -29.36 -12.81 0.43
N PRO A 872 -28.27 -13.56 0.71
CA PRO A 872 -27.83 -14.67 -0.12
C PRO A 872 -28.62 -15.96 0.09
N LYS A 873 -29.34 -16.06 1.22
CA LYS A 873 -30.12 -17.23 1.59
C LYS A 873 -31.43 -16.79 2.26
N ALA A 874 -32.53 -17.42 1.88
CA ALA A 874 -33.84 -17.11 2.45
C ALA A 874 -33.85 -17.29 3.98
N GLY A 875 -34.49 -16.35 4.69
CA GLY A 875 -34.59 -16.36 6.15
C GLY A 875 -35.19 -15.08 6.74
N PHE A 876 -35.35 -15.06 8.07
CA PHE A 876 -35.91 -13.91 8.79
C PHE A 876 -34.92 -12.74 8.83
N VAL A 877 -35.36 -11.57 8.36
CA VAL A 877 -34.56 -10.34 8.31
C VAL A 877 -35.25 -9.21 9.08
N SER A 878 -34.50 -8.55 9.96
CA SER A 878 -34.93 -7.29 10.58
C SER A 878 -33.98 -6.14 10.23
N LEU A 879 -34.52 -5.04 9.70
CA LEU A 879 -33.80 -3.81 9.37
C LEU A 879 -34.43 -2.65 10.13
N LYS A 880 -33.66 -2.02 11.00
CA LYS A 880 -34.14 -1.03 11.99
C LYS A 880 -33.24 0.18 12.05
N VAL A 881 -33.82 1.34 12.39
CA VAL A 881 -33.12 2.61 12.56
C VAL A 881 -33.12 2.99 14.05
N TYR A 882 -31.97 3.44 14.54
CA TYR A 882 -31.72 3.85 15.92
C TYR A 882 -31.22 5.29 15.99
N ASP A 883 -31.59 6.02 17.03
CA ASP A 883 -30.98 7.32 17.35
C ASP A 883 -29.63 7.15 18.10
N ILE A 884 -28.95 8.26 18.36
CA ILE A 884 -27.64 8.27 19.04
C ILE A 884 -27.68 7.71 20.47
N THR A 885 -28.85 7.61 21.09
CA THR A 885 -29.03 7.01 22.43
C THR A 885 -29.25 5.51 22.37
N GLY A 886 -29.30 4.92 21.16
CA GLY A 886 -29.58 3.50 20.95
C GLY A 886 -31.07 3.16 21.00
N ARG A 887 -31.97 4.17 20.99
CA ARG A 887 -33.41 3.93 20.93
C ARG A 887 -33.82 3.67 19.49
N GLU A 888 -34.60 2.60 19.26
CA GLU A 888 -35.20 2.29 17.97
C GLU A 888 -36.23 3.37 17.60
N VAL A 889 -36.06 3.98 16.43
CA VAL A 889 -36.92 5.07 15.93
C VAL A 889 -37.73 4.67 14.70
N ALA A 890 -37.32 3.63 13.96
CA ALA A 890 -38.10 3.05 12.87
C ALA A 890 -37.74 1.58 12.63
N THR A 891 -38.71 0.79 12.20
CA THR A 891 -38.51 -0.56 11.64
C THR A 891 -38.85 -0.51 10.15
N LEU A 892 -37.88 -0.83 9.28
CA LEU A 892 -38.03 -0.79 7.82
C LEU A 892 -38.38 -2.17 7.25
N VAL A 893 -37.83 -3.23 7.84
CA VAL A 893 -38.10 -4.63 7.47
C VAL A 893 -38.15 -5.46 8.75
N ASN A 894 -39.09 -6.40 8.84
CA ASN A 894 -39.19 -7.37 9.94
C ASN A 894 -40.02 -8.59 9.51
N ARG A 895 -39.48 -9.41 8.61
CA ARG A 895 -40.16 -10.56 8.01
C ARG A 895 -39.16 -11.53 7.36
N ASP A 896 -39.63 -12.72 6.98
CA ASP A 896 -38.88 -13.61 6.10
C ASP A 896 -38.72 -12.98 4.70
N LEU A 897 -37.50 -13.04 4.18
CA LEU A 897 -37.14 -12.60 2.84
C LEU A 897 -36.49 -13.77 2.09
N GLU A 898 -36.80 -13.89 0.80
CA GLU A 898 -36.11 -14.81 -0.10
C GLU A 898 -34.69 -14.33 -0.39
N ALA A 899 -33.83 -15.22 -0.91
CA ALA A 899 -32.52 -14.80 -1.40
C ALA A 899 -32.72 -13.75 -2.51
N SER A 900 -32.21 -12.53 -2.35
CA SER A 900 -32.28 -11.45 -3.33
C SER A 900 -31.54 -10.20 -2.83
N ARG A 901 -31.43 -9.20 -3.72
CA ARG A 901 -31.06 -7.83 -3.38
C ARG A 901 -32.32 -6.99 -3.17
N TYR A 902 -32.39 -6.29 -2.06
CA TYR A 902 -33.53 -5.47 -1.66
C TYR A 902 -33.15 -3.99 -1.59
N GLU A 903 -34.10 -3.11 -1.93
CA GLU A 903 -34.01 -1.66 -1.72
C GLU A 903 -35.24 -1.21 -0.94
N VAL A 904 -35.03 -0.45 0.14
CA VAL A 904 -36.10 0.20 0.92
C VAL A 904 -35.80 1.68 1.08
N GLU A 905 -36.85 2.50 1.11
CA GLU A 905 -36.71 3.93 1.36
C GLU A 905 -36.99 4.23 2.84
N TRP A 906 -36.17 5.09 3.46
CA TRP A 906 -36.47 5.68 4.75
C TRP A 906 -36.72 7.19 4.60
N ASN A 907 -37.91 7.63 5.02
CA ASN A 907 -38.29 9.04 5.06
C ASN A 907 -38.13 9.59 6.49
N GLY A 908 -37.08 10.40 6.67
CA GLY A 908 -36.66 11.04 7.90
C GLY A 908 -37.45 12.30 8.31
N SER A 909 -38.51 12.69 7.57
CA SER A 909 -39.19 14.00 7.76
C SER A 909 -39.73 14.24 9.17
N GLN A 910 -40.09 13.18 9.89
CA GLN A 910 -40.62 13.24 11.26
C GLN A 910 -39.53 13.24 12.36
N PHE A 911 -38.26 13.09 11.98
CA PHE A 911 -37.14 13.00 12.92
C PHE A 911 -36.27 14.28 12.89
N ALA A 912 -35.47 14.53 13.93
CA ALA A 912 -34.60 15.71 14.02
C ALA A 912 -33.34 15.52 13.15
N SER A 913 -32.75 16.61 12.64
CA SER A 913 -31.41 16.55 12.02
C SER A 913 -30.41 15.93 12.99
N GLY A 914 -29.53 15.05 12.50
CA GLY A 914 -28.58 14.36 13.35
C GLY A 914 -28.11 13.02 12.80
N VAL A 915 -27.37 12.31 13.65
CA VAL A 915 -26.82 10.99 13.34
C VAL A 915 -27.82 9.90 13.75
N TYR A 916 -28.05 8.97 12.84
CA TYR A 916 -28.85 7.76 13.05
C TYR A 916 -28.03 6.53 12.68
N PHE A 917 -28.39 5.37 13.24
CA PHE A 917 -27.75 4.10 12.95
C PHE A 917 -28.76 3.13 12.35
N LEU A 918 -28.47 2.64 11.16
CA LEU A 918 -29.21 1.57 10.50
C LEU A 918 -28.61 0.24 10.91
N ARG A 919 -29.40 -0.72 11.39
CA ARG A 919 -28.93 -2.06 11.74
C ARG A 919 -29.76 -3.12 11.03
N ILE A 920 -29.08 -4.03 10.36
CA ILE A 920 -29.68 -5.26 9.82
C ILE A 920 -29.31 -6.45 10.72
N ASN A 921 -30.24 -7.39 10.86
CA ASN A 921 -30.04 -8.70 11.46
C ASN A 921 -30.69 -9.75 10.55
N ALA A 922 -29.91 -10.72 10.07
CA ALA A 922 -30.34 -11.82 9.21
C ALA A 922 -29.59 -13.11 9.60
N GLY A 923 -30.22 -13.98 10.40
CA GLY A 923 -29.55 -15.14 11.00
C GLY A 923 -28.40 -14.71 11.93
N ASP A 924 -27.17 -15.16 11.64
CA ASP A 924 -25.97 -14.78 12.39
C ASP A 924 -25.36 -13.45 11.89
N PHE A 925 -25.83 -12.91 10.76
CA PHE A 925 -25.31 -11.66 10.19
C PHE A 925 -25.92 -10.45 10.87
N VAL A 926 -25.07 -9.59 11.44
CA VAL A 926 -25.45 -8.28 11.97
C VAL A 926 -24.51 -7.22 11.41
N LYS A 927 -25.05 -6.19 10.76
CA LYS A 927 -24.28 -5.04 10.25
C LYS A 927 -24.97 -3.73 10.62
N ILE A 928 -24.16 -2.70 10.92
CA ILE A 928 -24.63 -1.37 11.30
C ILE A 928 -24.02 -0.32 10.35
N GLN A 929 -24.83 0.60 9.85
CA GLN A 929 -24.42 1.73 9.01
C GLN A 929 -24.81 3.07 9.65
N LYS A 930 -23.94 4.08 9.53
CA LYS A 930 -24.20 5.43 10.05
C LYS A 930 -24.86 6.31 8.99
N MET A 931 -26.01 6.88 9.33
CA MET A 931 -26.78 7.79 8.47
C MET A 931 -26.78 9.21 9.06
N MET A 932 -26.78 10.24 8.21
CA MET A 932 -26.86 11.65 8.60
C MET A 932 -28.09 12.30 7.94
N LEU A 933 -29.09 12.64 8.75
CA LEU A 933 -30.25 13.42 8.32
C LEU A 933 -29.94 14.90 8.47
N ILE A 934 -30.10 15.68 7.39
CA ILE A 934 -29.98 17.13 7.40
C ILE A 934 -31.33 17.71 6.95
N LYS A 935 -31.97 18.52 7.80
CA LYS A 935 -33.12 19.34 7.42
C LYS A 935 -32.70 20.71 6.92
#